data_AF-A0A6J2PF48-F1
#
_entry.id   AF-A0A6J2PF48-F1
#
_cell.length_a   1.000
_cell.length_b   1.000
_cell.length_c   1.000
_cell.angle_alpha   90.00
_cell.angle_beta   90.00
_cell.angle_gamma   90.00
#
_symmetry.space_group_name_H-M   'P 1'
#
loop_
_entity.id
_entity.type
_entity.pdbx_description
1 polymer ?
#
loop_
_entity_poly.entity_id
_entity_poly.type
_entity_poly.pdbx_seq_one_letter_code
_entity_poly.pdbx_strand_id
1 'polypeptide(L)'
;MSGCGLQEVGRENSTALVDMYNSSHSVEQFLHSPDVMIPLYATNIEDPQEELCFSFDIDGVVLEISALAAIKSSVHYLKMPHFESRHLIHKFHHLKKHLPLQGLSGNAMKCLRAMLGVTLGHVDGGYFLDLAAVPRDLKQPDMRLADEKWLREVVLEILNAIRADFVAKLRALPVREKSRPTIQKNSLCQLDKMNILAQDQEFILQILDTCIQRTVDSHHFRIIVTLQKYGMKDRRTINVEEIVDTAHITSMSVHAACNVKAKDQNVAMLWSRSGLQDLVGVQGSLFTAMGMHEAVNFQTCTDHRMMDISRELRQLCVPASIIFLQLYVDSPHLHIRNPFKHPVSGVIATCGLSHPQFWKAMTSRAMGYLDHMEDLAEKMLCPFVLRMEQVAVFGGSQGIPSMLVPAEFFSLRKVRYFFYKNPVVIPIGRAEDGLTLMEILHNVVIFLVRSLRQLFNQHANVGGYKPSWQAFQFELALEEFFYGHPLCHTDYQLTVSLGTSSTNPNSLTNERGFLGLAPYNSASVGETSPPLRHWTRDDLQVTRIERLFPLSNTLEAEPPVIGAALVFVLLGDLYKRNDRLSIPMLQGPQCPGTLKGHVTLEKFCQELATRDAFPPPCTFRRARELITRAGKDVKTCLESGFIEHNIRFFADVKFRDTNKSKRITWNFKDYVEVHPDDQAPSLDSRAASMVGDICIEIERRDLAYPRNTERYREHGMPWLLAVMRRLPATLGKDKTFKVLTFISCVALVMNGDYISYQHLATLMKDMQMAQSDLQKLQIQSQFLLPKVYKMSIWRLHDAIPWRMVLRRNPPALPPQKRPEEEVIIQPYEDVQAVDEAYQHTPCTSRSKFLPDTKRTVWSSMEMSFVNLDTETSMEEAYRDYLDKCKRADIPARTKTSFRFKRKKMTEDD
;
A
#
# COMPACT_ATOMS: atom_id res chain seq x y z
N MET A 1 36.37 38.04 6.65
CA MET A 1 36.52 36.60 6.89
C MET A 1 37.11 36.02 5.62
N SER A 2 38.37 35.56 5.68
CA SER A 2 39.04 34.81 4.63
C SER A 2 38.22 33.56 4.33
N GLY A 3 37.83 33.34 3.07
CA GLY A 3 36.99 32.21 2.69
C GLY A 3 37.76 30.91 2.88
N CYS A 4 37.15 29.95 3.57
CA CYS A 4 37.61 28.57 3.51
C CYS A 4 37.12 27.99 2.17
N GLY A 5 38.05 27.60 1.30
CA GLY A 5 37.74 27.14 -0.06
C GLY A 5 37.00 25.79 -0.11
N LEU A 6 36.59 25.35 -1.31
CA LEU A 6 35.83 24.11 -1.54
C LEU A 6 36.49 22.87 -0.88
N GLN A 7 37.83 22.81 -0.92
CA GLN A 7 38.60 21.70 -0.37
C GLN A 7 38.67 21.70 1.16
N GLU A 8 38.80 22.88 1.78
CA GLU A 8 38.93 23.01 3.23
C GLU A 8 37.61 22.66 3.91
N VAL A 9 36.52 23.31 3.49
CA VAL A 9 35.17 23.00 3.98
C VAL A 9 34.76 21.57 3.61
N GLY A 10 35.18 21.10 2.43
CA GLY A 10 34.97 19.72 2.01
C GLY A 10 35.63 18.70 2.95
N ARG A 11 36.83 19.01 3.45
CA ARG A 11 37.54 18.18 4.43
C ARG A 11 36.86 18.24 5.79
N GLU A 12 36.47 19.42 6.27
CA GLU A 12 35.75 19.57 7.55
C GLU A 12 34.43 18.78 7.56
N ASN A 13 33.60 18.95 6.53
CA ASN A 13 32.35 18.20 6.38
C ASN A 13 32.60 16.68 6.30
N SER A 14 33.64 16.26 5.57
CA SER A 14 34.00 14.84 5.47
C SER A 14 34.46 14.28 6.81
N THR A 15 35.33 14.98 7.55
CA THR A 15 35.81 14.55 8.87
C THR A 15 34.66 14.46 9.85
N ALA A 16 33.79 15.47 9.91
CA ALA A 16 32.61 15.45 10.78
C ALA A 16 31.70 14.23 10.51
N LEU A 17 31.41 13.95 9.24
CA LEU A 17 30.57 12.81 8.85
C LEU A 17 31.26 11.46 9.14
N VAL A 18 32.53 11.31 8.76
CA VAL A 18 33.29 10.06 8.89
C VAL A 18 33.58 9.73 10.35
N ASP A 19 33.97 10.71 11.17
CA ASP A 19 34.24 10.50 12.60
C ASP A 19 32.97 10.06 13.34
N MET A 20 31.83 10.69 13.06
CA MET A 20 30.56 10.30 13.65
C MET A 20 30.11 8.90 13.17
N TYR A 21 30.30 8.58 11.89
CA TYR A 21 30.00 7.25 11.37
C TYR A 21 30.90 6.16 11.98
N ASN A 22 32.22 6.40 12.06
CA ASN A 22 33.20 5.45 12.57
C ASN A 22 33.17 5.30 14.10
N SER A 23 32.71 6.32 14.84
CA SER A 23 32.50 6.22 16.30
C SER A 23 31.34 5.29 16.68
N SER A 24 30.48 4.96 15.72
CA SER A 24 29.40 3.99 15.90
C SER A 24 29.88 2.58 15.55
N HIS A 25 29.56 1.58 16.38
CA HIS A 25 29.97 0.18 16.15
C HIS A 25 29.22 -0.48 14.98
N SER A 26 28.07 0.09 14.59
CA SER A 26 27.24 -0.40 13.48
C SER A 26 26.43 0.74 12.86
N VAL A 27 25.92 0.52 11.64
CA VAL A 27 24.99 1.44 10.96
C VAL A 27 23.70 1.63 11.77
N GLU A 28 23.22 0.58 12.43
CA GLU A 28 22.05 0.66 13.32
C GLU A 28 22.30 1.63 14.47
N GLN A 29 23.45 1.51 15.16
CA GLN A 29 23.82 2.43 16.23
C GLN A 29 23.96 3.87 15.71
N PHE A 30 24.58 4.04 14.54
CA PHE A 30 24.71 5.35 13.89
C PHE A 30 23.34 5.99 13.61
N LEU A 31 22.36 5.23 13.11
CA LEU A 31 21.03 5.76 12.80
C LEU A 31 20.19 6.04 14.05
N HIS A 32 20.36 5.29 15.13
CA HIS A 32 19.56 5.44 16.36
C HIS A 32 20.17 6.37 17.42
N SER A 33 21.47 6.68 17.36
CA SER A 33 22.14 7.50 18.38
C SER A 33 21.64 8.96 18.34
N PRO A 34 21.16 9.53 19.46
CA PRO A 34 20.83 10.95 19.56
C PRO A 34 22.08 11.84 19.70
N ASP A 35 23.23 11.27 20.06
CA ASP A 35 24.47 12.01 20.33
C ASP A 35 25.22 12.36 19.03
N VAL A 36 24.86 11.74 17.92
CA VAL A 36 25.47 12.02 16.62
C VAL A 36 24.90 13.31 16.04
N MET A 37 25.72 14.34 15.96
CA MET A 37 25.40 15.61 15.30
C MET A 37 26.36 15.81 14.14
N ILE A 38 25.83 15.94 12.92
CA ILE A 38 26.65 16.13 11.71
C ILE A 38 26.41 17.54 11.19
N PRO A 39 27.25 18.52 11.61
CA PRO A 39 27.17 19.86 11.04
C PRO A 39 27.68 19.81 9.60
N LEU A 40 26.82 20.18 8.65
CA LEU A 40 27.19 20.36 7.26
C LEU A 40 27.29 21.85 6.97
N TYR A 41 28.47 22.31 6.59
CA TYR A 41 28.73 23.70 6.28
C TYR A 41 28.63 23.95 4.77
N ALA A 42 27.90 25.01 4.43
CA ALA A 42 27.85 25.51 3.07
C ALA A 42 28.99 26.49 2.82
N THR A 43 29.49 26.55 1.58
CA THR A 43 30.53 27.50 1.18
C THR A 43 30.29 28.03 -0.23
N ASN A 44 30.89 29.19 -0.49
CA ASN A 44 31.08 29.72 -1.83
C ASN A 44 32.39 29.18 -2.42
N ILE A 45 32.59 29.34 -3.73
CA ILE A 45 33.75 28.78 -4.43
C ILE A 45 34.64 29.93 -4.88
N GLU A 46 35.85 30.02 -4.33
CA GLU A 46 36.75 31.17 -4.54
C GLU A 46 37.20 31.29 -6.00
N ASP A 47 37.56 30.16 -6.64
CA ASP A 47 37.88 30.11 -8.06
C ASP A 47 37.03 29.06 -8.80
N PRO A 48 35.77 29.40 -9.18
CA PRO A 48 34.89 28.48 -9.90
C PRO A 48 35.44 28.06 -11.27
N GLN A 49 36.40 28.78 -11.84
CA GLN A 49 37.02 28.40 -13.11
C GLN A 49 38.07 27.30 -12.89
N GLU A 50 38.82 27.39 -11.80
CA GLU A 50 39.82 26.39 -11.46
C GLU A 50 39.25 25.17 -10.72
N GLU A 51 38.13 25.30 -10.02
CA GLU A 51 37.60 24.25 -9.14
C GLU A 51 36.42 23.46 -9.74
N LEU A 52 35.69 24.02 -10.72
CA LEU A 52 34.49 23.40 -11.29
C LEU A 52 34.61 22.99 -12.75
N CYS A 53 33.86 21.95 -13.12
CA CYS A 53 33.58 21.56 -14.49
C CYS A 53 32.09 21.74 -14.79
N PHE A 54 31.80 22.34 -15.95
CA PHE A 54 30.45 22.57 -16.44
C PHE A 54 30.18 21.72 -17.69
N SER A 55 29.00 21.14 -17.79
CA SER A 55 28.53 20.51 -19.03
C SER A 55 27.06 20.78 -19.25
N PHE A 56 26.67 20.94 -20.51
CA PHE A 56 25.35 21.41 -20.90
C PHE A 56 24.65 20.38 -21.78
N ASP A 57 23.35 20.25 -21.62
CA ASP A 57 22.51 19.37 -22.43
C ASP A 57 21.09 19.92 -22.55
N ILE A 58 20.37 19.45 -23.58
CA ILE A 58 18.94 19.70 -23.79
C ILE A 58 18.21 18.41 -23.43
N ASP A 59 17.28 18.49 -22.48
CA ASP A 59 16.45 17.36 -22.02
C ASP A 59 15.17 17.20 -22.81
N GLY A 60 14.67 18.31 -23.36
CA GLY A 60 13.43 18.30 -24.10
C GLY A 60 13.19 19.56 -24.91
N VAL A 61 12.43 19.37 -25.99
CA VAL A 61 12.02 20.42 -26.92
C VAL A 61 10.56 20.21 -27.26
N VAL A 62 9.78 21.29 -27.21
CA VAL A 62 8.40 21.32 -27.69
C VAL A 62 8.26 22.41 -28.72
N LEU A 63 7.80 22.05 -29.91
CA LEU A 63 7.47 22.95 -31.00
C LEU A 63 5.96 22.95 -31.18
N GLU A 64 5.29 24.09 -31.04
CA GLU A 64 3.94 24.29 -31.56
C GLU A 64 4.07 24.74 -33.02
N ILE A 65 3.46 24.01 -33.94
CA ILE A 65 3.57 24.26 -35.37
C ILE A 65 2.22 24.64 -35.96
N SER A 66 2.23 25.58 -36.90
CA SER A 66 1.05 26.09 -37.60
C SER A 66 0.62 25.22 -38.78
N ALA A 67 1.54 24.43 -39.34
CA ALA A 67 1.30 23.59 -40.51
C ALA A 67 2.08 22.28 -40.40
N LEU A 68 1.38 21.15 -40.57
CA LEU A 68 2.01 19.83 -40.62
C LEU A 68 2.96 19.66 -41.81
N ALA A 69 2.66 20.27 -42.95
CA ALA A 69 3.49 20.20 -44.15
C ALA A 69 4.88 20.82 -43.96
N ALA A 70 5.05 21.68 -42.94
CA ALA A 70 6.34 22.28 -42.62
C ALA A 70 7.35 21.31 -41.99
N ILE A 71 6.93 20.08 -41.65
CA ILE A 71 7.81 19.04 -41.10
C ILE A 71 8.72 18.51 -42.20
N LYS A 72 10.02 18.78 -42.07
CA LYS A 72 11.07 18.33 -43.00
C LYS A 72 11.65 16.97 -42.63
N SER A 73 11.76 16.69 -41.33
CA SER A 73 12.23 15.38 -40.85
C SER A 73 11.25 14.27 -41.22
N SER A 74 11.76 13.06 -41.48
CA SER A 74 10.91 11.98 -41.96
C SER A 74 9.84 11.59 -40.94
N VAL A 75 8.61 11.46 -41.41
CA VAL A 75 7.49 10.84 -40.70
C VAL A 75 7.28 9.49 -41.36
N HIS A 76 7.65 8.39 -40.70
CA HIS A 76 7.54 7.06 -41.33
C HIS A 76 6.13 6.49 -41.29
N TYR A 77 5.35 6.87 -40.26
CA TYR A 77 3.98 6.41 -40.11
C TYR A 77 3.10 7.44 -39.43
N LEU A 78 1.84 7.48 -39.86
CA LEU A 78 0.74 8.20 -39.22
C LEU A 78 -0.29 7.20 -38.71
N LYS A 79 -0.69 7.36 -37.46
CA LYS A 79 -1.73 6.59 -36.77
C LYS A 79 -3.02 7.39 -36.82
N MET A 80 -3.94 6.96 -37.68
CA MET A 80 -5.28 7.52 -37.82
C MET A 80 -6.36 6.43 -37.62
N PRO A 81 -6.33 5.72 -36.48
CA PRO A 81 -7.36 4.73 -36.16
C PRO A 81 -8.70 5.41 -35.90
N HIS A 82 -9.79 4.64 -35.88
CA HIS A 82 -11.00 5.15 -35.25
C HIS A 82 -10.71 5.43 -33.76
N PHE A 83 -10.75 6.69 -33.37
CA PHE A 83 -10.35 7.10 -32.03
C PHE A 83 -11.47 6.78 -31.03
N GLU A 84 -11.16 5.86 -30.12
CA GLU A 84 -11.91 5.58 -28.90
C GLU A 84 -11.28 6.25 -27.66
N SER A 85 -12.01 6.33 -26.54
CA SER A 85 -11.56 6.95 -25.28
C SER A 85 -10.20 6.49 -24.78
N ARG A 86 -9.85 5.20 -25.01
CA ARG A 86 -8.55 4.62 -24.62
C ARG A 86 -7.35 5.22 -25.35
N HIS A 87 -7.55 5.90 -26.48
CA HIS A 87 -6.48 6.56 -27.23
C HIS A 87 -6.22 7.98 -26.76
N LEU A 88 -7.15 8.59 -26.01
CA LEU A 88 -6.97 9.93 -25.46
C LEU A 88 -6.03 9.89 -24.26
N ILE A 89 -5.05 10.79 -24.27
CA ILE A 89 -4.05 10.93 -23.24
C ILE A 89 -4.15 12.34 -22.66
N HIS A 90 -4.07 12.47 -21.33
CA HIS A 90 -3.89 13.77 -20.69
C HIS A 90 -2.56 14.39 -21.09
N LYS A 91 -2.60 15.50 -21.82
CA LYS A 91 -1.40 16.16 -22.34
C LYS A 91 -0.80 17.17 -21.36
N PHE A 92 -1.55 17.60 -20.33
CA PHE A 92 -1.05 18.57 -19.35
C PHE A 92 0.19 18.07 -18.61
N HIS A 93 0.24 16.80 -18.19
CA HIS A 93 1.39 16.27 -17.45
C HIS A 93 2.70 16.31 -18.24
N HIS A 94 2.62 16.19 -19.57
CA HIS A 94 3.76 16.28 -20.48
C HIS A 94 4.15 17.74 -20.74
N LEU A 95 3.16 18.61 -20.93
CA LEU A 95 3.39 19.99 -21.36
C LEU A 95 3.47 21.02 -20.23
N LYS A 96 3.15 20.68 -18.96
CA LYS A 96 3.04 21.66 -17.86
C LYS A 96 4.28 22.53 -17.63
N LYS A 97 5.49 22.02 -17.91
CA LYS A 97 6.75 22.79 -17.80
C LYS A 97 7.00 23.71 -19.01
N HIS A 98 6.24 23.52 -20.09
CA HIS A 98 6.43 24.08 -21.42
C HIS A 98 5.33 25.07 -21.82
N LEU A 99 4.28 25.19 -21.01
CA LEU A 99 3.19 26.12 -21.22
C LEU A 99 3.44 27.41 -20.40
N PRO A 100 3.16 28.60 -20.96
CA PRO A 100 3.20 29.84 -20.20
C PRO A 100 1.97 29.91 -19.28
N LEU A 101 2.10 29.38 -18.06
CA LEU A 101 1.00 29.30 -17.09
C LEU A 101 0.80 30.60 -16.30
N GLN A 102 1.80 31.47 -16.26
CA GLN A 102 1.81 32.66 -15.41
C GLN A 102 0.69 33.64 -15.76
N GLY A 103 -0.02 34.11 -14.73
CA GLY A 103 -1.13 35.07 -14.87
C GLY A 103 -2.47 34.45 -15.27
N LEU A 104 -2.55 33.13 -15.43
CA LEU A 104 -3.83 32.44 -15.69
C LEU A 104 -4.75 32.48 -14.47
N SER A 105 -6.06 32.52 -14.70
CA SER A 105 -7.04 32.38 -13.63
C SER A 105 -7.09 30.93 -13.10
N GLY A 106 -7.56 30.71 -11.87
CA GLY A 106 -7.76 29.36 -11.33
C GLY A 106 -8.69 28.50 -12.18
N ASN A 107 -9.71 29.13 -12.78
CA ASN A 107 -10.63 28.51 -13.73
C ASN A 107 -9.92 28.06 -15.02
N ALA A 108 -9.02 28.90 -15.55
CA ALA A 108 -8.21 28.54 -16.70
C ALA A 108 -7.26 27.37 -16.42
N MET A 109 -6.64 27.36 -15.24
CA MET A 109 -5.83 26.22 -14.82
C MET A 109 -6.63 24.93 -14.73
N LYS A 110 -7.88 24.99 -14.23
CA LYS A 110 -8.75 23.81 -14.15
C LYS A 110 -9.06 23.24 -15.54
N CYS A 111 -9.42 24.09 -16.50
CA CYS A 111 -9.70 23.69 -17.87
C CYS A 111 -8.45 23.17 -18.59
N LEU A 112 -7.31 23.82 -18.40
CA LEU A 112 -6.04 23.43 -19.03
C LEU A 112 -5.52 22.08 -18.50
N ARG A 113 -5.69 21.81 -17.20
CA ARG A 113 -5.34 20.51 -16.60
C ARG A 113 -6.11 19.34 -17.21
N ALA A 114 -7.34 19.60 -17.67
CA ALA A 114 -8.17 18.60 -18.32
C ALA A 114 -7.77 18.32 -19.78
N MET A 115 -6.81 19.05 -20.37
CA MET A 115 -6.48 18.93 -21.80
C MET A 115 -6.17 17.48 -22.24
N LEU A 116 -6.79 17.09 -23.36
CA LEU A 116 -6.67 15.75 -23.94
C LEU A 116 -6.08 15.83 -25.34
N GLY A 117 -5.39 14.77 -25.74
CA GLY A 117 -4.82 14.67 -27.07
C GLY A 117 -4.46 13.25 -27.48
N VAL A 118 -3.97 13.13 -28.71
CA VAL A 118 -3.52 11.87 -29.31
C VAL A 118 -2.15 12.04 -29.93
N THR A 119 -1.38 10.96 -29.94
CA THR A 119 -0.11 10.90 -30.67
C THR A 119 -0.32 10.28 -32.03
N LEU A 120 -0.13 11.07 -33.08
CA LEU A 120 -0.30 10.65 -34.47
C LEU A 120 0.88 9.84 -34.99
N GLY A 121 2.10 10.14 -34.56
CA GLY A 121 3.25 9.47 -35.16
C GLY A 121 4.57 9.81 -34.51
N HIS A 122 5.61 9.16 -35.00
CA HIS A 122 6.99 9.46 -34.64
C HIS A 122 7.68 10.12 -35.82
N VAL A 123 8.40 11.19 -35.53
CA VAL A 123 9.23 11.92 -36.48
C VAL A 123 10.70 11.62 -36.17
N ASP A 124 11.52 11.53 -37.21
CA ASP A 124 12.96 11.32 -37.08
C ASP A 124 13.60 12.31 -36.09
N GLY A 125 14.69 11.87 -35.44
CA GLY A 125 15.32 12.62 -34.35
C GLY A 125 14.69 12.39 -32.98
N GLY A 126 13.65 11.54 -32.89
CA GLY A 126 13.02 11.09 -31.64
C GLY A 126 11.84 11.95 -31.19
N TYR A 127 11.17 12.65 -32.11
CA TYR A 127 10.04 13.52 -31.81
C TYR A 127 8.71 12.77 -31.93
N PHE A 128 7.77 13.12 -31.07
CA PHE A 128 6.37 12.68 -31.11
C PHE A 128 5.53 13.77 -31.73
N LEU A 129 4.75 13.41 -32.75
CA LEU A 129 3.76 14.30 -33.35
C LEU A 129 2.41 14.11 -32.66
N ASP A 130 1.93 15.17 -32.01
CA ASP A 130 0.75 15.17 -31.17
C ASP A 130 -0.29 16.19 -31.64
N LEU A 131 -1.57 15.81 -31.51
CA LEU A 131 -2.71 16.74 -31.53
C LEU A 131 -3.27 16.86 -30.11
N ALA A 132 -3.48 18.08 -29.64
CA ALA A 132 -4.09 18.31 -28.33
C ALA A 132 -5.19 19.37 -28.40
N ALA A 133 -6.29 19.13 -27.70
CA ALA A 133 -7.35 20.11 -27.50
C ALA A 133 -7.01 21.01 -26.31
N VAL A 134 -6.89 22.31 -26.57
CA VAL A 134 -6.60 23.33 -25.55
C VAL A 134 -7.66 24.42 -25.57
N PRO A 135 -7.98 25.06 -24.42
CA PRO A 135 -8.96 26.15 -24.39
C PRO A 135 -8.62 27.23 -25.42
N ARG A 136 -9.63 27.69 -26.16
CA ARG A 136 -9.44 28.70 -27.23
C ARG A 136 -9.04 30.05 -26.63
N ASP A 137 -9.71 30.45 -25.55
CA ASP A 137 -9.34 31.61 -24.74
C ASP A 137 -8.86 31.14 -23.35
N LEU A 138 -7.60 31.41 -23.03
CA LEU A 138 -7.01 31.09 -21.73
C LEU A 138 -7.30 32.16 -20.67
N LYS A 139 -7.76 33.36 -21.05
CA LYS A 139 -8.17 34.41 -20.11
C LYS A 139 -9.57 34.14 -19.58
N GLN A 140 -10.49 33.74 -20.46
CA GLN A 140 -11.87 33.39 -20.12
C GLN A 140 -12.27 32.04 -20.76
N PRO A 141 -11.79 30.92 -20.20
CA PRO A 141 -12.09 29.60 -20.76
C PRO A 141 -13.52 29.18 -20.46
N ASP A 142 -14.10 28.39 -21.36
CA ASP A 142 -15.38 27.74 -21.12
C ASP A 142 -15.24 26.66 -20.04
N MET A 143 -15.95 26.85 -18.93
CA MET A 143 -15.86 25.95 -17.77
C MET A 143 -16.35 24.53 -18.03
N ARG A 144 -17.09 24.28 -19.12
CA ARG A 144 -17.43 22.91 -19.56
C ARG A 144 -16.19 22.10 -19.88
N LEU A 145 -15.09 22.73 -20.28
CA LEU A 145 -13.80 22.06 -20.50
C LEU A 145 -13.21 21.45 -19.22
N ALA A 146 -13.68 21.87 -18.04
CA ALA A 146 -13.28 21.26 -16.77
C ALA A 146 -14.04 19.97 -16.44
N ASP A 147 -15.12 19.65 -17.17
CA ASP A 147 -15.80 18.36 -17.10
C ASP A 147 -15.11 17.38 -18.06
N GLU A 148 -14.36 16.44 -17.48
CA GLU A 148 -13.56 15.49 -18.23
C GLU A 148 -14.41 14.57 -19.11
N LYS A 149 -15.62 14.19 -18.65
CA LYS A 149 -16.49 13.29 -19.41
C LYS A 149 -16.97 13.99 -20.68
N TRP A 150 -17.46 15.22 -20.52
CA TRP A 150 -17.89 16.04 -21.65
C TRP A 150 -16.73 16.34 -22.61
N LEU A 151 -15.57 16.74 -22.08
CA LEU A 151 -14.40 17.02 -22.90
C LEU A 151 -13.94 15.79 -23.71
N ARG A 152 -13.94 14.60 -23.11
CA ARG A 152 -13.61 13.34 -23.80
C ARG A 152 -14.54 13.10 -24.98
N GLU A 153 -15.85 13.22 -24.79
CA GLU A 153 -16.85 13.01 -25.83
C GLU A 153 -16.64 13.96 -27.02
N VAL A 154 -16.50 15.27 -26.75
CA VAL A 154 -16.35 16.28 -27.82
C VAL A 154 -15.00 16.18 -28.52
N VAL A 155 -13.91 15.89 -27.80
CA VAL A 155 -12.57 15.70 -28.42
C VAL A 155 -12.56 14.46 -29.32
N LEU A 156 -13.19 13.36 -28.91
CA LEU A 156 -13.32 12.16 -29.76
C LEU A 156 -14.13 12.44 -31.03
N GLU A 157 -15.22 13.18 -30.92
CA GLU A 157 -16.05 13.55 -32.07
C GLU A 157 -15.22 14.32 -33.11
N ILE A 158 -14.48 15.34 -32.66
CA ILE A 158 -13.64 16.15 -33.55
C ILE A 158 -12.49 15.35 -34.16
N LEU A 159 -11.77 14.56 -33.37
CA LEU A 159 -10.67 13.73 -33.90
C LEU A 159 -11.16 12.71 -34.93
N ASN A 160 -12.33 12.11 -34.69
CA ASN A 160 -12.95 11.19 -35.65
C ASN A 160 -13.50 11.92 -36.89
N ALA A 161 -13.98 13.15 -36.76
CA ALA A 161 -14.36 13.99 -37.88
C ALA A 161 -13.15 14.37 -38.75
N ILE A 162 -12.01 14.74 -38.14
CA ILE A 162 -10.74 15.00 -38.84
C ILE A 162 -10.31 13.76 -39.61
N ARG A 163 -10.37 12.59 -38.97
CA ARG A 163 -10.09 11.30 -39.63
C ARG A 163 -11.04 11.04 -40.80
N ALA A 164 -12.34 11.25 -40.62
CA ALA A 164 -13.33 10.99 -41.65
C ALA A 164 -13.11 11.88 -42.88
N ASP A 165 -12.85 13.18 -42.69
CA ASP A 165 -12.52 14.11 -43.79
C ASP A 165 -11.20 13.72 -44.46
N PHE A 166 -10.20 13.32 -43.68
CA PHE A 166 -8.91 12.85 -44.20
C PHE A 166 -9.07 11.60 -45.09
N VAL A 167 -9.81 10.59 -44.62
CA VAL A 167 -10.13 9.40 -45.42
C VAL A 167 -10.91 9.76 -46.68
N ALA A 168 -11.89 10.65 -46.56
CA ALA A 168 -12.70 11.09 -47.70
C ALA A 168 -11.85 11.79 -48.76
N LYS A 169 -10.95 12.70 -48.36
CA LYS A 169 -10.04 13.39 -49.28
C LYS A 169 -9.06 12.46 -49.96
N LEU A 170 -8.45 11.52 -49.22
CA LEU A 170 -7.55 10.53 -49.81
C LEU A 170 -8.27 9.66 -50.86
N ARG A 171 -9.54 9.30 -50.62
CA ARG A 171 -10.36 8.54 -51.59
C ARG A 171 -10.80 9.38 -52.79
N ALA A 172 -11.03 10.67 -52.59
CA ALA A 172 -11.44 11.62 -53.62
C ALA A 172 -10.27 12.14 -54.48
N LEU A 173 -9.02 11.72 -54.20
CA LEU A 173 -7.87 12.13 -54.98
C LEU A 173 -8.02 11.82 -56.49
N PRO A 174 -7.56 12.71 -57.38
CA PRO A 174 -7.49 12.44 -58.81
C PRO A 174 -6.67 11.17 -59.13
N VAL A 175 -6.95 10.53 -60.26
CA VAL A 175 -6.27 9.27 -60.67
C VAL A 175 -4.75 9.39 -60.64
N ARG A 176 -4.21 10.54 -61.09
CA ARG A 176 -2.77 10.84 -61.07
C ARG A 176 -2.17 10.89 -59.65
N GLU A 177 -2.92 11.39 -58.68
CA GLU A 177 -2.45 11.48 -57.29
C GLU A 177 -2.63 10.13 -56.57
N LYS A 178 -3.59 9.30 -56.99
CA LYS A 178 -3.77 7.94 -56.49
C LYS A 178 -2.62 6.99 -56.88
N SER A 179 -1.85 7.31 -57.92
CA SER A 179 -0.66 6.54 -58.28
C SER A 179 0.57 6.86 -57.42
N ARG A 180 0.47 7.79 -56.45
CA ARG A 180 1.55 8.03 -55.50
C ARG A 180 1.88 6.77 -54.70
N PRO A 181 3.16 6.41 -54.54
CA PRO A 181 3.56 5.20 -53.83
C PRO A 181 3.02 5.08 -52.40
N THR A 182 2.91 6.20 -51.68
CA THR A 182 2.30 6.19 -50.33
C THR A 182 0.83 5.79 -50.37
N ILE A 183 0.06 6.26 -51.35
CA ILE A 183 -1.35 5.92 -51.49
C ILE A 183 -1.52 4.45 -51.89
N GLN A 184 -0.70 3.96 -52.82
CA GLN A 184 -0.76 2.58 -53.29
C GLN A 184 -0.37 1.54 -52.22
N LYS A 185 0.57 1.89 -51.34
CA LYS A 185 1.06 0.99 -50.29
C LYS A 185 0.10 0.83 -49.11
N ASN A 186 -0.89 1.71 -48.97
CA ASN A 186 -1.78 1.73 -47.81
C ASN A 186 -3.23 1.43 -48.19
N SER A 187 -3.94 0.74 -47.29
CA SER A 187 -5.39 0.58 -47.41
C SER A 187 -6.09 1.86 -46.95
N LEU A 188 -6.71 2.60 -47.86
CA LEU A 188 -7.52 3.80 -47.54
C LEU A 188 -8.80 3.47 -46.74
N CYS A 189 -9.06 2.19 -46.45
CA CYS A 189 -10.13 1.73 -45.56
C CYS A 189 -9.66 1.49 -44.12
N GLN A 190 -8.35 1.32 -43.91
CA GLN A 190 -7.74 1.02 -42.60
C GLN A 190 -6.47 1.85 -42.43
N LEU A 191 -6.63 3.04 -41.82
CA LEU A 191 -5.54 3.98 -41.56
C LEU A 191 -5.01 3.92 -40.12
N ASP A 192 -5.21 2.79 -39.43
CA ASP A 192 -4.70 2.59 -38.06
C ASP A 192 -3.17 2.81 -37.99
N LYS A 193 -2.48 2.44 -39.08
CA LYS A 193 -1.05 2.73 -39.31
C LYS A 193 -0.79 2.93 -40.81
N MET A 194 -0.80 4.18 -41.25
CA MET A 194 -0.47 4.57 -42.62
C MET A 194 1.03 4.77 -42.76
N ASN A 195 1.69 4.00 -43.63
CA ASN A 195 3.10 4.18 -43.97
C ASN A 195 3.27 5.40 -44.87
N ILE A 196 4.18 6.32 -44.54
CA ILE A 196 4.45 7.52 -45.33
C ILE A 196 5.83 7.39 -45.96
N LEU A 197 5.91 7.56 -47.28
CA LEU A 197 7.17 7.56 -48.02
C LEU A 197 7.66 8.99 -48.18
N ALA A 198 8.98 9.21 -48.08
CA ALA A 198 9.59 10.54 -48.04
C ALA A 198 9.13 11.46 -49.19
N GLN A 199 9.05 10.94 -50.41
CA GLN A 199 8.64 11.68 -51.61
C GLN A 199 7.17 12.17 -51.60
N ASP A 200 6.30 11.61 -50.76
CA ASP A 200 4.89 11.99 -50.65
C ASP A 200 4.55 12.61 -49.29
N GLN A 201 5.53 12.77 -48.39
CA GLN A 201 5.29 13.23 -47.02
C GLN A 201 4.59 14.59 -46.98
N GLU A 202 5.17 15.59 -47.64
CA GLU A 202 4.61 16.95 -47.70
C GLU A 202 3.17 16.94 -48.19
N PHE A 203 2.90 16.20 -49.28
CA PHE A 203 1.56 16.05 -49.85
C PHE A 203 0.56 15.45 -48.86
N ILE A 204 0.92 14.35 -48.20
CA ILE A 204 0.01 13.70 -47.24
C ILE A 204 -0.23 14.58 -46.02
N LEU A 205 0.82 15.21 -45.48
CA LEU A 205 0.72 16.11 -44.34
C LEU A 205 -0.10 17.35 -44.69
N GLN A 206 0.00 17.90 -45.90
CA GLN A 206 -0.81 19.02 -46.36
C GLN A 206 -2.31 18.67 -46.47
N ILE A 207 -2.65 17.45 -46.92
CA ILE A 207 -4.05 16.99 -46.92
C ILE A 207 -4.57 16.93 -45.48
N LEU A 208 -3.79 16.37 -44.56
CA LEU A 208 -4.17 16.28 -43.14
C LEU A 208 -4.33 17.67 -42.51
N ASP A 209 -3.41 18.58 -42.80
CA ASP A 209 -3.45 19.98 -42.34
C ASP A 209 -4.75 20.67 -42.76
N THR A 210 -5.15 20.48 -44.03
CA THR A 210 -6.42 21.00 -44.56
C THR A 210 -7.64 20.39 -43.85
N CYS A 211 -7.57 19.13 -43.42
CA CYS A 211 -8.67 18.48 -42.68
C CYS A 211 -8.76 19.01 -41.25
N ILE A 212 -7.62 19.23 -40.59
CA ILE A 212 -7.57 19.84 -39.26
C ILE A 212 -8.16 21.25 -39.32
N GLN A 213 -7.70 22.09 -40.24
CA GLN A 213 -8.18 23.47 -40.38
C GLN A 213 -9.69 23.55 -40.67
N ARG A 214 -10.23 22.61 -41.47
CA ARG A 214 -11.66 22.59 -41.83
C ARG A 214 -12.57 22.09 -40.70
N THR A 215 -12.11 21.12 -39.93
CA THR A 215 -12.94 20.45 -38.91
C THR A 215 -12.96 21.24 -37.59
N VAL A 216 -11.93 22.06 -37.35
CA VAL A 216 -11.73 22.75 -36.08
C VAL A 216 -12.39 24.13 -36.11
N ASP A 217 -13.72 24.15 -35.91
CA ASP A 217 -14.48 25.40 -35.68
C ASP A 217 -15.28 25.36 -34.36
N SER A 218 -14.63 24.92 -33.28
CA SER A 218 -15.21 24.92 -31.93
C SER A 218 -15.02 26.28 -31.25
N HIS A 219 -16.09 26.85 -30.69
CA HIS A 219 -16.00 28.07 -29.87
C HIS A 219 -15.28 27.82 -28.53
N HIS A 220 -15.17 26.58 -28.07
CA HIS A 220 -14.68 26.24 -26.73
C HIS A 220 -13.17 25.99 -26.70
N PHE A 221 -12.64 25.27 -27.69
CA PHE A 221 -11.24 24.86 -27.73
C PHE A 221 -10.66 24.93 -29.14
N ARG A 222 -9.33 25.03 -29.21
CA ARG A 222 -8.55 24.88 -30.45
C ARG A 222 -7.76 23.58 -30.39
N ILE A 223 -7.52 22.98 -31.55
CA ILE A 223 -6.55 21.89 -31.68
C ILE A 223 -5.18 22.51 -31.95
N ILE A 224 -4.20 22.16 -31.14
CA ILE A 224 -2.79 22.48 -31.38
C ILE A 224 -2.06 21.25 -31.91
N VAL A 225 -1.10 21.50 -32.80
CA VAL A 225 -0.17 20.51 -33.31
C VAL A 225 1.16 20.74 -32.63
N THR A 226 1.71 19.70 -32.00
CA THR A 226 3.01 19.81 -31.33
C THR A 226 3.97 18.70 -31.75
N LEU A 227 5.24 19.05 -31.92
CA LEU A 227 6.35 18.10 -31.93
C LEU A 227 7.06 18.14 -30.58
N GLN A 228 7.15 16.99 -29.93
CA GLN A 228 7.69 16.88 -28.58
C GLN A 228 8.82 15.86 -28.53
N LYS A 229 9.93 16.22 -27.88
CA LYS A 229 11.02 15.30 -27.55
C LYS A 229 11.35 15.47 -26.07
N TYR A 230 11.39 14.38 -25.32
CA TYR A 230 11.60 14.38 -23.87
C TYR A 230 12.49 13.23 -23.42
N GLY A 231 13.27 13.46 -22.36
CA GLY A 231 13.95 12.39 -21.61
C GLY A 231 15.21 11.85 -22.27
N MET A 232 15.75 12.58 -23.26
CA MET A 232 17.03 12.26 -23.90
C MET A 232 17.97 13.44 -23.74
N LYS A 233 18.89 13.35 -22.77
CA LYS A 233 19.98 14.32 -22.53
C LYS A 233 20.84 14.45 -23.79
N ASP A 234 20.58 15.45 -24.64
CA ASP A 234 21.34 15.68 -25.88
C ASP A 234 22.35 16.81 -25.67
N ARG A 235 23.63 16.48 -25.79
CA ARG A 235 24.74 17.45 -25.67
C ARG A 235 25.07 18.13 -26.98
N ARG A 236 24.50 17.65 -28.09
CA ARG A 236 24.78 18.17 -29.43
C ARG A 236 23.91 19.37 -29.70
N THR A 237 24.39 20.23 -30.58
CA THR A 237 23.57 21.30 -31.15
C THR A 237 22.43 20.69 -31.95
N ILE A 238 21.21 21.18 -31.73
CA ILE A 238 20.02 20.75 -32.47
C ILE A 238 19.75 21.81 -33.55
N ASN A 239 19.73 21.38 -34.82
CA ASN A 239 19.28 22.21 -35.92
C ASN A 239 17.75 22.09 -36.08
N VAL A 240 17.03 23.14 -35.71
CA VAL A 240 15.57 23.19 -35.78
C VAL A 240 15.10 23.20 -37.24
N GLU A 241 15.87 23.81 -38.14
CA GLU A 241 15.54 23.92 -39.57
C GLU A 241 15.61 22.60 -40.32
N GLU A 242 16.28 21.58 -39.78
CA GLU A 242 16.27 20.19 -40.29
C GLU A 242 15.00 19.44 -39.87
N ILE A 243 14.30 19.93 -38.84
CA ILE A 243 13.12 19.28 -38.26
C ILE A 243 11.86 19.89 -38.84
N VAL A 244 11.72 21.21 -38.74
CA VAL A 244 10.57 21.99 -39.22
C VAL A 244 11.06 23.30 -39.83
N ASP A 245 10.35 23.81 -40.84
CA ASP A 245 10.53 25.19 -41.28
C ASP A 245 10.20 26.19 -40.14
N THR A 246 11.20 26.95 -39.70
CA THR A 246 11.10 27.85 -38.56
C THR A 246 10.03 28.93 -38.74
N ALA A 247 9.69 29.30 -39.98
CA ALA A 247 8.60 30.22 -40.29
C ALA A 247 7.22 29.70 -39.86
N HIS A 248 7.06 28.38 -39.73
CA HIS A 248 5.82 27.73 -39.34
C HIS A 248 5.74 27.37 -37.86
N ILE A 249 6.77 27.65 -37.06
CA ILE A 249 6.78 27.43 -35.61
C ILE A 249 6.11 28.62 -34.92
N THR A 250 4.96 28.39 -34.27
CA THR A 250 4.21 29.46 -33.58
C THR A 250 4.83 29.76 -32.21
N SER A 251 5.31 28.72 -31.53
CA SER A 251 6.05 28.83 -30.29
C SER A 251 6.97 27.64 -30.11
N MET A 252 8.05 27.85 -29.37
CA MET A 252 8.99 26.80 -29.00
C MET A 252 9.32 26.92 -27.52
N SER A 253 9.45 25.80 -26.84
CA SER A 253 10.05 25.77 -25.51
C SER A 253 11.15 24.74 -25.44
N VAL A 254 12.24 25.10 -24.77
CA VAL A 254 13.45 24.29 -24.67
C VAL A 254 13.78 24.10 -23.22
N HIS A 255 13.86 22.83 -22.81
CA HIS A 255 14.30 22.40 -21.49
C HIS A 255 15.80 22.13 -21.56
N ALA A 256 16.58 23.05 -21.00
CA ALA A 256 18.04 23.02 -21.02
C ALA A 256 18.59 22.86 -19.61
N ALA A 257 19.75 22.22 -19.52
CA ALA A 257 20.39 21.91 -18.25
C ALA A 257 21.87 22.28 -18.23
N CYS A 258 22.34 22.68 -17.05
CA CYS A 258 23.74 22.88 -16.71
C CYS A 258 24.10 21.94 -15.56
N ASN A 259 25.03 21.03 -15.82
CA ASN A 259 25.60 20.13 -14.83
C ASN A 259 26.92 20.72 -14.31
N VAL A 260 27.07 20.71 -12.99
CA VAL A 260 28.22 21.25 -12.27
C VAL A 260 28.82 20.17 -11.38
N LYS A 261 30.11 19.91 -11.57
CA LYS A 261 30.89 18.96 -10.76
C LYS A 261 32.21 19.59 -10.33
N ALA A 262 32.77 19.14 -9.22
CA ALA A 262 34.14 19.51 -8.85
C ALA A 262 35.13 18.94 -9.88
N LYS A 263 36.25 19.64 -10.11
CA LYS A 263 37.38 19.11 -10.90
C LYS A 263 38.05 17.95 -10.16
N ASP A 264 38.18 18.07 -8.85
CA ASP A 264 38.59 16.95 -8.00
C ASP A 264 37.43 15.95 -7.89
N GLN A 265 37.66 14.73 -8.37
CA GLN A 265 36.66 13.67 -8.37
C GLN A 265 36.38 13.12 -6.97
N ASN A 266 37.22 13.44 -5.98
CA ASN A 266 37.03 13.05 -4.59
C ASN A 266 36.09 13.98 -3.82
N VAL A 267 35.65 15.09 -4.42
CA VAL A 267 34.72 16.04 -3.79
C VAL A 267 33.32 15.86 -4.38
N ALA A 268 32.41 15.36 -3.56
CA ALA A 268 30.99 15.41 -3.84
C ALA A 268 30.43 16.79 -3.50
N MET A 269 29.42 17.23 -4.26
CA MET A 269 28.76 18.52 -4.02
C MET A 269 27.25 18.32 -3.95
N LEU A 270 26.63 18.96 -2.95
CA LEU A 270 25.17 19.02 -2.76
C LEU A 270 24.74 20.50 -2.72
N TRP A 271 23.47 20.79 -3.02
CA TRP A 271 22.95 22.15 -2.86
C TRP A 271 22.63 22.43 -1.39
N SER A 272 23.01 23.61 -0.91
CA SER A 272 22.75 24.05 0.46
C SER A 272 21.34 24.63 0.63
N ARG A 273 20.67 24.24 1.72
CA ARG A 273 19.39 24.78 2.16
C ARG A 273 19.54 26.24 2.56
N SER A 274 20.46 26.52 3.48
CA SER A 274 20.72 27.87 3.96
C SER A 274 21.13 28.81 2.83
N GLY A 275 21.96 28.33 1.89
CA GLY A 275 22.38 29.08 0.72
C GLY A 275 21.27 29.36 -0.30
N LEU A 276 20.31 28.44 -0.49
CA LEU A 276 19.22 28.62 -1.45
C LEU A 276 17.99 29.33 -0.86
N GLN A 277 17.75 29.20 0.45
CA GLN A 277 16.58 29.76 1.13
C GLN A 277 16.40 31.27 0.88
N ASP A 278 17.49 32.03 0.83
CA ASP A 278 17.44 33.48 0.59
C ASP A 278 17.33 33.85 -0.89
N LEU A 279 17.50 32.88 -1.79
CA LEU A 279 17.47 33.07 -3.24
C LEU A 279 16.13 32.67 -3.86
N VAL A 280 15.32 31.89 -3.15
CA VAL A 280 14.04 31.36 -3.63
C VAL A 280 12.92 31.77 -2.68
N GLY A 281 11.81 32.26 -3.24
CA GLY A 281 10.67 32.71 -2.46
C GLY A 281 9.59 31.64 -2.30
N VAL A 282 8.39 32.07 -1.88
CA VAL A 282 7.29 31.16 -1.47
C VAL A 282 6.62 30.41 -2.63
N GLN A 283 6.91 30.78 -3.88
CA GLN A 283 6.37 30.14 -5.10
C GLN A 283 7.30 29.06 -5.66
N GLY A 284 7.96 28.32 -4.76
CA GLY A 284 8.78 27.16 -5.04
C GLY A 284 8.87 26.26 -3.81
N SER A 285 9.46 25.08 -3.97
CA SER A 285 9.57 24.12 -2.87
C SER A 285 11.00 23.61 -2.76
N LEU A 286 11.51 23.61 -1.53
CA LEU A 286 12.76 22.98 -1.15
C LEU A 286 12.46 21.60 -0.57
N PHE A 287 13.00 20.58 -1.22
CA PHE A 287 12.91 19.19 -0.80
C PHE A 287 14.26 18.77 -0.25
N THR A 288 14.28 18.02 0.84
CA THR A 288 15.54 17.45 1.35
C THR A 288 16.12 16.46 0.34
N ALA A 289 17.45 16.42 0.25
CA ALA A 289 18.18 15.48 -0.58
C ALA A 289 19.00 14.50 0.29
N MET A 290 18.98 13.22 -0.06
CA MET A 290 19.85 12.18 0.52
C MET A 290 19.74 12.03 2.05
N GLY A 291 18.57 12.33 2.61
CA GLY A 291 18.36 12.28 4.06
C GLY A 291 19.18 13.27 4.88
N MET A 292 19.77 14.31 4.25
CA MET A 292 20.56 15.33 4.95
C MET A 292 19.78 16.63 5.05
N HIS A 293 19.52 17.12 6.26
CA HIS A 293 18.69 18.32 6.46
C HIS A 293 19.17 19.53 5.64
N GLU A 294 20.46 19.81 5.66
CA GLU A 294 21.06 20.96 4.98
C GLU A 294 21.17 20.77 3.46
N ALA A 295 21.10 19.54 2.94
CA ALA A 295 21.13 19.29 1.50
C ALA A 295 19.72 19.33 0.90
N VAL A 296 19.54 20.07 -0.20
CA VAL A 296 18.22 20.26 -0.81
C VAL A 296 18.17 20.12 -2.32
N ASN A 297 16.97 19.91 -2.84
CA ASN A 297 16.57 20.15 -4.21
C ASN A 297 15.54 21.29 -4.21
N PHE A 298 15.55 22.14 -5.22
CA PHE A 298 14.59 23.21 -5.44
C PHE A 298 13.83 23.00 -6.75
N GLN A 299 12.53 23.29 -6.74
CA GLN A 299 11.73 23.40 -7.96
C GLN A 299 10.73 24.56 -7.86
N THR A 300 10.59 25.34 -8.93
CA THR A 300 9.48 26.30 -9.04
C THR A 300 8.13 25.59 -9.20
N CYS A 301 7.07 26.24 -8.71
CA CYS A 301 5.71 25.73 -8.91
C CYS A 301 5.34 25.74 -10.40
N THR A 302 4.65 24.70 -10.86
CA THR A 302 4.06 24.63 -12.22
C THR A 302 2.59 25.04 -12.15
N ASP A 303 2.35 26.23 -11.63
CA ASP A 303 1.04 26.83 -11.46
C ASP A 303 0.93 28.19 -12.18
N HIS A 304 -0.14 28.92 -11.91
CA HIS A 304 -0.42 30.19 -12.57
C HIS A 304 0.30 31.39 -11.96
N ARG A 305 1.10 31.19 -10.91
CA ARG A 305 1.74 32.27 -10.19
C ARG A 305 3.10 32.61 -10.80
N MET A 306 3.53 33.85 -10.62
CA MET A 306 4.84 34.28 -11.08
C MET A 306 5.94 33.55 -10.32
N MET A 307 7.01 33.16 -11.02
CA MET A 307 8.18 32.58 -10.35
C MET A 307 8.77 33.58 -9.37
N ASP A 308 8.95 33.14 -8.13
CA ASP A 308 9.50 33.93 -7.04
C ASP A 308 10.94 33.49 -6.78
N ILE A 309 11.86 34.00 -7.59
CA ILE A 309 13.29 33.72 -7.54
C ILE A 309 14.09 35.02 -7.65
N SER A 310 15.23 35.07 -6.96
CA SER A 310 16.11 36.23 -6.88
C SER A 310 16.65 36.65 -8.24
N ARG A 311 17.15 37.90 -8.32
CA ARG A 311 17.75 38.45 -9.53
C ARG A 311 19.00 37.65 -9.94
N GLU A 312 19.74 37.15 -8.97
CA GLU A 312 20.94 36.32 -9.13
C GLU A 312 20.62 35.03 -9.90
N LEU A 313 19.59 34.27 -9.49
CA LEU A 313 19.17 33.04 -10.16
C LEU A 313 18.62 33.30 -11.57
N ARG A 314 17.82 34.36 -11.75
CA ARG A 314 17.29 34.74 -13.07
C ARG A 314 18.39 35.06 -14.07
N GLN A 315 19.48 35.69 -13.64
CA GLN A 315 20.59 36.09 -14.52
C GLN A 315 21.47 34.93 -14.99
N LEU A 316 21.33 33.74 -14.41
CA LEU A 316 22.07 32.56 -14.85
C LEU A 316 21.57 32.08 -16.20
N CYS A 317 20.27 32.24 -16.44
CA CYS A 317 19.55 31.74 -17.60
C CYS A 317 19.53 32.78 -18.72
N VAL A 318 19.70 32.31 -19.95
CA VAL A 318 19.57 33.09 -21.19
C VAL A 318 18.71 32.24 -22.12
N PRO A 319 17.70 32.77 -22.83
CA PRO A 319 17.14 34.14 -22.83
C PRO A 319 16.20 34.44 -21.63
N ALA A 320 15.78 35.71 -21.51
CA ALA A 320 15.09 36.25 -20.33
C ALA A 320 13.69 35.66 -20.01
N SER A 321 13.08 34.89 -20.92
CA SER A 321 11.72 34.36 -20.79
C SER A 321 11.71 32.92 -20.27
N ILE A 322 12.18 32.75 -19.04
CA ILE A 322 12.12 31.47 -18.33
C ILE A 322 10.75 31.28 -17.67
N ILE A 323 10.21 30.06 -17.72
CA ILE A 323 8.92 29.70 -17.11
C ILE A 323 9.05 28.61 -16.04
N PHE A 324 10.21 27.99 -15.94
CA PHE A 324 10.51 26.92 -14.98
C PHE A 324 11.99 26.94 -14.62
N LEU A 325 12.30 26.70 -13.34
CA LEU A 325 13.66 26.52 -12.83
C LEU A 325 13.68 25.39 -11.81
N GLN A 326 14.66 24.51 -11.89
CA GLN A 326 14.89 23.42 -10.94
C GLN A 326 16.38 23.30 -10.66
N LEU A 327 16.75 23.20 -9.38
CA LEU A 327 18.12 22.94 -8.94
C LEU A 327 18.08 21.65 -8.14
N TYR A 328 18.82 20.63 -8.55
CA TYR A 328 18.79 19.37 -7.82
C TYR A 328 20.09 18.60 -7.95
N VAL A 329 20.25 17.60 -7.09
CA VAL A 329 21.33 16.63 -7.13
C VAL A 329 20.93 15.54 -8.13
N ASP A 330 21.55 15.54 -9.32
CA ASP A 330 21.36 14.51 -10.35
C ASP A 330 21.96 13.20 -9.86
N SER A 331 21.13 12.47 -9.16
CA SER A 331 21.43 11.15 -8.64
C SER A 331 20.62 10.12 -9.45
N PRO A 332 21.18 8.93 -9.64
CA PRO A 332 20.62 7.91 -10.54
C PRO A 332 19.32 7.25 -10.03
N HIS A 333 18.76 7.71 -8.92
CA HIS A 333 17.56 7.10 -8.36
C HIS A 333 16.34 7.43 -9.22
N LEU A 334 15.43 6.46 -9.33
CA LEU A 334 14.23 6.58 -10.14
C LEU A 334 13.03 6.48 -9.21
N HIS A 335 12.01 7.31 -9.43
CA HIS A 335 10.74 7.12 -8.73
C HIS A 335 10.08 5.82 -9.19
N ILE A 336 9.60 5.05 -8.22
CA ILE A 336 8.69 3.95 -8.49
C ILE A 336 7.41 4.51 -9.15
N ARG A 337 6.97 3.88 -10.26
CA ARG A 337 5.73 4.30 -10.93
C ARG A 337 4.54 3.78 -10.11
N ASN A 338 3.67 4.67 -9.66
CA ASN A 338 2.48 4.38 -8.84
C ASN A 338 2.81 3.57 -7.58
N PRO A 339 3.51 4.15 -6.59
CA PRO A 339 3.84 3.46 -5.35
C PRO A 339 2.58 2.99 -4.63
N PHE A 340 2.58 1.73 -4.22
CA PHE A 340 1.68 1.28 -3.16
C PHE A 340 2.25 1.76 -1.82
N LYS A 341 1.39 2.21 -0.91
CA LYS A 341 1.82 2.77 0.38
C LYS A 341 2.26 1.64 1.30
N HIS A 342 3.49 1.72 1.81
CA HIS A 342 4.03 0.84 2.84
C HIS A 342 3.74 -0.65 2.62
N PRO A 343 4.07 -1.21 1.44
CA PRO A 343 3.65 -2.55 1.06
C PRO A 343 4.28 -3.63 1.94
N VAL A 344 5.52 -3.48 2.39
CA VAL A 344 6.20 -4.46 3.23
C VAL A 344 5.55 -4.48 4.61
N SER A 345 5.36 -3.31 5.22
CA SER A 345 4.68 -3.19 6.51
C SER A 345 3.26 -3.73 6.47
N GLY A 346 2.54 -3.52 5.36
CA GLY A 346 1.19 -4.05 5.18
C GLY A 346 1.13 -5.58 5.18
N VAL A 347 2.08 -6.25 4.53
CA VAL A 347 2.13 -7.72 4.50
C VAL A 347 2.37 -8.31 5.89
N ILE A 348 3.14 -7.61 6.72
CA ILE A 348 3.39 -8.01 8.11
C ILE A 348 2.16 -7.68 8.96
N ALA A 349 1.76 -6.41 9.00
CA ALA A 349 0.74 -5.88 9.91
C ALA A 349 -0.66 -6.47 9.72
N THR A 350 -0.99 -6.94 8.50
CA THR A 350 -2.31 -7.54 8.22
C THR A 350 -2.44 -8.99 8.70
N CYS A 351 -1.37 -9.62 9.21
CA CYS A 351 -1.38 -10.99 9.72
C CYS A 351 -1.94 -12.05 8.73
N GLY A 352 -1.93 -11.75 7.42
CA GLY A 352 -2.52 -12.60 6.38
C GLY A 352 -4.05 -12.69 6.38
N LEU A 353 -4.76 -11.72 6.98
CA LEU A 353 -6.23 -11.71 7.05
C LEU A 353 -6.91 -11.15 5.79
N SER A 354 -6.14 -10.52 4.89
CA SER A 354 -6.60 -9.96 3.63
C SER A 354 -7.26 -10.97 2.68
N HIS A 355 -8.12 -10.50 1.78
CA HIS A 355 -8.66 -11.32 0.69
C HIS A 355 -7.51 -11.94 -0.13
N PRO A 356 -7.56 -13.21 -0.58
CA PRO A 356 -6.43 -13.87 -1.23
C PRO A 356 -5.87 -13.16 -2.46
N GLN A 357 -6.72 -12.45 -3.22
CA GLN A 357 -6.26 -11.65 -4.37
C GLN A 357 -5.52 -10.39 -3.91
N PHE A 358 -6.06 -9.68 -2.92
CA PHE A 358 -5.43 -8.50 -2.34
C PHE A 358 -4.10 -8.84 -1.67
N TRP A 359 -4.07 -9.95 -0.91
CA TRP A 359 -2.86 -10.51 -0.33
C TRP A 359 -1.77 -10.76 -1.38
N LYS A 360 -2.08 -11.50 -2.46
CA LYS A 360 -1.13 -11.75 -3.55
C LYS A 360 -0.63 -10.46 -4.19
N ALA A 361 -1.53 -9.50 -4.43
CA ALA A 361 -1.18 -8.21 -4.99
C ALA A 361 -0.25 -7.42 -4.07
N MET A 362 -0.53 -7.38 -2.76
CA MET A 362 0.29 -6.70 -1.77
C MET A 362 1.67 -7.36 -1.63
N THR A 363 1.75 -8.69 -1.56
CA THR A 363 3.04 -9.41 -1.53
C THR A 363 3.85 -9.15 -2.79
N SER A 364 3.23 -9.16 -3.97
CA SER A 364 3.92 -8.83 -5.23
C SER A 364 4.42 -7.38 -5.24
N ARG A 365 3.65 -6.44 -4.68
CA ARG A 365 4.04 -5.02 -4.55
C ARG A 365 5.17 -4.85 -3.54
N ALA A 366 5.15 -5.57 -2.43
CA ALA A 366 6.22 -5.57 -1.42
C ALA A 366 7.54 -6.07 -2.00
N MET A 367 7.51 -7.18 -2.75
CA MET A 367 8.70 -7.67 -3.46
C MET A 367 9.19 -6.66 -4.50
N GLY A 368 8.29 -6.11 -5.33
CA GLY A 368 8.66 -5.10 -6.31
C GLY A 368 9.23 -3.82 -5.68
N TYR A 369 8.75 -3.43 -4.50
CA TYR A 369 9.30 -2.33 -3.72
C TYR A 369 10.70 -2.64 -3.18
N LEU A 370 10.90 -3.82 -2.58
CA LEU A 370 12.21 -4.25 -2.09
C LEU A 370 13.25 -4.32 -3.20
N ASP A 371 12.92 -4.96 -4.32
CA ASP A 371 13.81 -5.08 -5.48
C ASP A 371 14.15 -3.71 -6.06
N HIS A 372 13.18 -2.79 -6.06
CA HIS A 372 13.41 -1.41 -6.47
C HIS A 372 14.35 -0.67 -5.52
N MET A 373 14.13 -0.76 -4.20
CA MET A 373 14.99 -0.10 -3.22
C MET A 373 16.40 -0.67 -3.20
N GLU A 374 16.59 -1.96 -3.45
CA GLU A 374 17.92 -2.56 -3.65
C GLU A 374 18.60 -1.98 -4.89
N ASP A 375 17.89 -1.88 -6.02
CA ASP A 375 18.41 -1.25 -7.23
C ASP A 375 18.80 0.22 -6.99
N LEU A 376 18.03 0.97 -6.20
CA LEU A 376 18.38 2.33 -5.80
C LEU A 376 19.62 2.36 -4.90
N ALA A 377 19.74 1.44 -3.96
CA ALA A 377 20.87 1.33 -3.04
C ALA A 377 22.19 1.08 -3.79
N GLU A 378 22.19 0.16 -4.76
CA GLU A 378 23.36 -0.10 -5.63
C GLU A 378 23.75 1.14 -6.45
N LYS A 379 22.75 1.90 -6.87
CA LYS A 379 22.95 3.15 -7.59
C LYS A 379 23.48 4.28 -6.69
N MET A 380 23.50 4.14 -5.37
CA MET A 380 24.10 5.17 -4.49
C MET A 380 25.62 5.28 -4.61
N LEU A 381 26.30 4.24 -5.11
CA LEU A 381 27.74 4.30 -5.42
C LEU A 381 28.06 5.14 -6.67
N CYS A 382 27.04 5.71 -7.32
CA CYS A 382 27.23 6.61 -8.44
C CYS A 382 27.58 8.03 -7.95
N PRO A 383 28.62 8.67 -8.51
CA PRO A 383 28.90 10.07 -8.22
C PRO A 383 27.69 10.95 -8.55
N PHE A 384 27.41 11.92 -7.68
CA PHE A 384 26.38 12.92 -7.91
C PHE A 384 26.92 14.10 -8.68
N VAL A 385 26.02 14.80 -9.35
CA VAL A 385 26.32 16.04 -10.05
C VAL A 385 25.26 17.06 -9.67
N LEU A 386 25.66 18.29 -9.40
CA LEU A 386 24.70 19.37 -9.23
C LEU A 386 24.11 19.71 -10.60
N ARG A 387 22.80 19.82 -10.69
CA ARG A 387 22.11 20.10 -11.95
C ARG A 387 21.17 21.29 -11.79
N MET A 388 21.30 22.24 -12.70
CA MET A 388 20.40 23.38 -12.85
C MET A 388 19.64 23.20 -14.17
N GLU A 389 18.33 23.10 -14.10
CA GLU A 389 17.45 22.99 -15.26
C GLU A 389 16.56 24.20 -15.38
N GLN A 390 16.37 24.65 -16.61
CA GLN A 390 15.43 25.71 -16.93
C GLN A 390 14.62 25.39 -18.17
N VAL A 391 13.42 25.97 -18.26
CA VAL A 391 12.65 25.98 -19.50
C VAL A 391 12.52 27.39 -20.03
N ALA A 392 13.16 27.62 -21.18
CA ALA A 392 13.08 28.86 -21.94
C ALA A 392 11.98 28.75 -22.99
N VAL A 393 11.24 29.84 -23.19
CA VAL A 393 10.18 29.94 -24.21
C VAL A 393 10.58 30.96 -25.27
N PHE A 394 10.37 30.60 -26.53
CA PHE A 394 10.61 31.38 -27.73
C PHE A 394 9.31 31.56 -28.51
N GLY A 395 9.10 32.74 -29.08
CA GLY A 395 7.92 33.09 -29.85
C GLY A 395 7.69 34.61 -29.89
N GLY A 396 6.80 35.06 -30.78
CA GLY A 396 6.49 36.48 -30.93
C GLY A 396 7.73 37.32 -31.31
N SER A 397 8.02 38.36 -30.53
CA SER A 397 9.09 39.34 -30.83
C SER A 397 10.52 38.83 -30.65
N GLN A 398 10.74 37.69 -29.99
CA GLN A 398 12.07 37.12 -29.78
C GLN A 398 12.55 36.26 -30.97
N GLY A 399 11.65 35.88 -31.88
CA GLY A 399 11.94 34.95 -32.97
C GLY A 399 12.15 33.51 -32.48
N ILE A 400 12.22 32.58 -33.44
CA ILE A 400 12.53 31.17 -33.20
C ILE A 400 13.98 30.93 -33.61
N PRO A 401 14.89 30.52 -32.71
CA PRO A 401 16.27 30.22 -33.08
C PRO A 401 16.32 28.99 -33.99
N SER A 402 17.15 29.08 -35.04
CA SER A 402 17.40 27.97 -35.97
C SER A 402 18.30 26.89 -35.36
N MET A 403 19.20 27.28 -34.46
CA MET A 403 20.16 26.39 -33.80
C MET A 403 19.97 26.47 -32.28
N LEU A 404 19.87 25.31 -31.63
CA LEU A 404 19.82 25.20 -30.18
C LEU A 404 21.16 24.65 -29.68
N VAL A 405 22.02 25.54 -29.21
CA VAL A 405 23.30 25.18 -28.58
C VAL A 405 23.10 25.09 -27.07
N PRO A 406 23.25 23.91 -26.43
CA PRO A 406 22.94 23.74 -25.01
C PRO A 406 23.65 24.75 -24.08
N ALA A 407 24.89 25.13 -24.39
CA ALA A 407 25.67 26.06 -23.58
C ALA A 407 25.17 27.52 -23.65
N GLU A 408 24.49 27.92 -24.72
CA GLU A 408 24.00 29.30 -24.90
C GLU A 408 22.80 29.62 -24.01
N PHE A 409 22.18 28.59 -23.42
CA PHE A 409 21.09 28.74 -22.47
C PHE A 409 21.55 29.25 -21.09
N PHE A 410 22.86 29.28 -20.84
CA PHE A 410 23.41 29.68 -19.55
C PHE A 410 24.54 30.69 -19.75
N SER A 411 24.52 31.79 -19.00
CA SER A 411 25.66 32.69 -18.98
C SER A 411 26.74 32.11 -18.08
N LEU A 412 27.73 31.42 -18.64
CA LEU A 412 28.81 30.77 -17.87
C LEU A 412 29.53 31.75 -16.93
N ARG A 413 29.70 33.01 -17.36
CA ARG A 413 30.26 34.08 -16.50
C ARG A 413 29.39 34.33 -15.27
N LYS A 414 28.06 34.39 -15.43
CA LYS A 414 27.11 34.60 -14.32
C LYS A 414 26.98 33.36 -13.45
N VAL A 415 27.01 32.16 -14.04
CA VAL A 415 27.05 30.88 -13.31
C VAL A 415 28.29 30.81 -12.42
N ARG A 416 29.47 31.11 -12.93
CA ARG A 416 30.69 31.17 -12.10
C ARG A 416 30.58 32.23 -11.01
N TYR A 417 30.15 33.43 -11.34
CA TYR A 417 29.95 34.50 -10.35
C TYR A 417 28.93 34.12 -9.26
N PHE A 418 27.92 33.32 -9.60
CA PHE A 418 26.94 32.82 -8.66
C PHE A 418 27.55 31.90 -7.60
N PHE A 419 28.37 30.93 -8.01
CA PHE A 419 29.12 30.07 -7.08
C PHE A 419 30.17 30.84 -6.28
N TYR A 420 30.77 31.89 -6.86
CA TYR A 420 31.71 32.76 -6.16
C TYR A 420 31.06 33.61 -5.07
N LYS A 421 29.88 34.16 -5.34
CA LYS A 421 29.22 35.12 -4.44
C LYS A 421 28.38 34.46 -3.36
N ASN A 422 27.75 33.32 -3.65
CA ASN A 422 26.73 32.73 -2.79
C ASN A 422 27.18 31.37 -2.22
N PRO A 423 26.99 31.11 -0.91
CA PRO A 423 27.35 29.85 -0.28
C PRO A 423 26.32 28.76 -0.54
N VAL A 424 26.16 28.35 -1.81
CA VAL A 424 25.07 27.47 -2.26
C VAL A 424 25.48 26.00 -2.37
N VAL A 425 26.72 25.66 -2.02
CA VAL A 425 27.29 24.31 -2.15
C VAL A 425 27.69 23.77 -0.79
N ILE A 426 27.33 22.51 -0.53
CA ILE A 426 27.90 21.70 0.54
C ILE A 426 28.93 20.77 -0.10
N PRO A 427 30.24 21.04 0.03
CA PRO A 427 31.27 20.13 -0.41
C PRO A 427 31.47 19.02 0.63
N ILE A 428 31.66 17.79 0.16
CA ILE A 428 32.06 16.66 1.00
C ILE A 428 33.20 15.96 0.28
N GLY A 429 34.41 16.13 0.80
CA GLY A 429 35.63 15.52 0.25
C GLY A 429 35.77 14.05 0.60
N ARG A 430 36.98 13.52 0.33
CA ARG A 430 37.42 12.22 0.86
C ARG A 430 38.33 12.48 2.05
N ALA A 431 38.03 11.86 3.19
CA ALA A 431 38.95 11.84 4.33
C ALA A 431 40.21 11.03 3.98
N GLU A 432 41.37 11.42 4.51
CA GLU A 432 42.69 10.89 4.11
C GLU A 432 42.78 9.36 4.22
N ASP A 433 42.08 8.74 5.19
CA ASP A 433 41.99 7.28 5.39
C ASP A 433 40.54 6.76 5.54
N GLY A 434 39.54 7.54 5.12
CA GLY A 434 38.12 7.31 5.45
C GLY A 434 37.22 6.87 4.29
N LEU A 435 36.00 6.49 4.65
CA LEU A 435 34.90 6.23 3.72
C LEU A 435 34.51 7.52 2.98
N THR A 436 34.19 7.40 1.71
CA THR A 436 33.57 8.47 0.90
C THR A 436 32.11 8.66 1.28
N LEU A 437 31.55 9.83 0.93
CA LEU A 437 30.11 10.07 1.10
C LEU A 437 29.25 8.96 0.47
N MET A 438 29.58 8.56 -0.75
CA MET A 438 28.80 7.55 -1.49
C MET A 438 28.80 6.21 -0.78
N GLU A 439 29.91 5.82 -0.16
CA GLU A 439 30.03 4.58 0.61
C GLU A 439 29.19 4.65 1.89
N ILE A 440 29.22 5.78 2.62
CA ILE A 440 28.38 5.97 3.82
C ILE A 440 26.89 5.91 3.45
N LEU A 441 26.47 6.64 2.41
CA LEU A 441 25.09 6.63 1.92
C LEU A 441 24.67 5.24 1.47
N HIS A 442 25.52 4.54 0.71
CA HIS A 442 25.27 3.17 0.28
C HIS A 442 25.11 2.22 1.48
N ASN A 443 26.00 2.28 2.46
CA ASN A 443 25.92 1.43 3.66
C ASN A 443 24.64 1.67 4.46
N VAL A 444 24.22 2.93 4.62
CA VAL A 444 22.96 3.31 5.28
C VAL A 444 21.76 2.74 4.54
N VAL A 445 21.67 2.98 3.23
CA VAL A 445 20.52 2.51 2.44
C VAL A 445 20.49 0.98 2.38
N ILE A 446 21.63 0.33 2.16
CA ILE A 446 21.71 -1.14 2.14
C ILE A 446 21.30 -1.73 3.48
N PHE A 447 21.69 -1.12 4.60
CA PHE A 447 21.24 -1.54 5.92
C PHE A 447 19.71 -1.47 6.03
N LEU A 448 19.09 -0.35 5.64
CA LEU A 448 17.63 -0.18 5.69
C LEU A 448 16.91 -1.21 4.83
N VAL A 449 17.37 -1.41 3.59
CA VAL A 449 16.75 -2.33 2.64
C VAL A 449 16.92 -3.79 3.06
N ARG A 450 18.11 -4.19 3.51
CA ARG A 450 18.36 -5.56 4.02
C ARG A 450 17.55 -5.84 5.28
N SER A 451 17.49 -4.89 6.20
CA SER A 451 16.68 -5.00 7.42
C SER A 451 15.20 -5.13 7.08
N LEU A 452 14.69 -4.33 6.15
CA LEU A 452 13.31 -4.42 5.66
C LEU A 452 13.02 -5.76 4.97
N ARG A 453 13.94 -6.27 4.14
CA ARG A 453 13.82 -7.58 3.51
C ARG A 453 13.86 -8.72 4.53
N GLN A 454 14.70 -8.62 5.56
CA GLN A 454 14.73 -9.59 6.66
C GLN A 454 13.39 -9.62 7.40
N LEU A 455 12.85 -8.46 7.77
CA LEU A 455 11.55 -8.36 8.43
C LEU A 455 10.43 -8.96 7.56
N PHE A 456 10.45 -8.68 6.26
CA PHE A 456 9.51 -9.29 5.31
C PHE A 456 9.63 -10.81 5.31
N ASN A 457 10.83 -11.36 5.14
CA ASN A 457 11.03 -12.80 5.04
C ASN A 457 10.65 -13.55 6.33
N GLN A 458 10.88 -12.93 7.50
CA GLN A 458 10.64 -13.55 8.80
C GLN A 458 9.18 -13.39 9.28
N HIS A 459 8.54 -12.24 9.00
CA HIS A 459 7.25 -11.88 9.62
C HIS A 459 6.10 -11.70 8.63
N ALA A 460 6.30 -11.96 7.33
CA ALA A 460 5.23 -11.86 6.34
C ALA A 460 4.02 -12.72 6.73
N ASN A 461 2.85 -12.06 6.83
CA ASN A 461 1.57 -12.68 7.21
C ASN A 461 1.53 -13.24 8.63
N VAL A 462 2.53 -12.95 9.47
CA VAL A 462 2.56 -13.34 10.88
C VAL A 462 2.05 -12.21 11.76
N GLY A 463 2.50 -10.98 11.49
CA GLY A 463 2.26 -9.83 12.36
C GLY A 463 3.45 -9.55 13.26
N GLY A 464 3.17 -8.97 14.42
CA GLY A 464 4.14 -8.57 15.41
C GLY A 464 4.30 -7.05 15.47
N TYR A 465 4.21 -6.50 16.67
CA TYR A 465 4.28 -5.08 16.95
C TYR A 465 5.62 -4.48 16.52
N LYS A 466 6.72 -4.99 17.06
CA LYS A 466 8.08 -4.58 16.70
C LYS A 466 8.36 -4.70 15.19
N PRO A 467 8.19 -5.87 14.53
CA PRO A 467 8.50 -6.00 13.11
C PRO A 467 7.61 -5.14 12.21
N SER A 468 6.34 -4.92 12.57
CA SER A 468 5.45 -4.06 11.78
C SER A 468 5.86 -2.58 11.83
N TRP A 469 6.17 -2.06 13.02
CA TRP A 469 6.59 -0.66 13.17
C TRP A 469 8.00 -0.40 12.67
N GLN A 470 8.93 -1.35 12.85
CA GLN A 470 10.27 -1.23 12.28
C GLN A 470 10.23 -1.25 10.74
N ALA A 471 9.42 -2.13 10.13
CA ALA A 471 9.25 -2.13 8.69
C ALA A 471 8.69 -0.79 8.20
N PHE A 472 7.70 -0.23 8.92
CA PHE A 472 7.06 1.03 8.56
C PHE A 472 8.04 2.20 8.67
N GLN A 473 8.83 2.23 9.73
CA GLN A 473 9.90 3.20 9.92
C GLN A 473 10.96 3.12 8.81
N PHE A 474 11.39 1.92 8.40
CA PHE A 474 12.37 1.76 7.33
C PHE A 474 11.80 2.17 5.96
N GLU A 475 10.53 1.87 5.68
CA GLU A 475 9.86 2.37 4.46
C GLU A 475 9.86 3.90 4.45
N LEU A 476 9.44 4.55 5.54
CA LEU A 476 9.47 6.02 5.65
C LEU A 476 10.89 6.60 5.54
N ALA A 477 11.89 5.95 6.14
CA ALA A 477 13.28 6.39 6.06
C ALA A 477 13.81 6.35 4.62
N LEU A 478 13.51 5.28 3.88
CA LEU A 478 13.85 5.15 2.47
C LEU A 478 13.12 6.18 1.60
N GLU A 479 11.85 6.44 1.89
CA GLU A 479 11.06 7.45 1.20
C GLU A 479 11.62 8.86 1.44
N GLU A 480 11.93 9.23 2.68
CA GLU A 480 12.56 10.52 2.99
C GLU A 480 13.95 10.63 2.35
N PHE A 481 14.75 9.56 2.39
CA PHE A 481 16.09 9.55 1.85
C PHE A 481 16.13 9.82 0.33
N PHE A 482 15.29 9.12 -0.43
CA PHE A 482 15.25 9.23 -1.89
C PHE A 482 14.35 10.35 -2.41
N TYR A 483 13.23 10.61 -1.73
CA TYR A 483 12.20 11.54 -2.23
C TYR A 483 12.09 12.82 -1.42
N GLY A 484 12.75 12.91 -0.26
CA GLY A 484 12.71 14.08 0.62
C GLY A 484 11.39 14.27 1.37
N HIS A 485 10.46 13.32 1.23
CA HIS A 485 9.16 13.32 1.89
C HIS A 485 8.54 11.91 1.88
N PRO A 486 7.62 11.58 2.80
CA PRO A 486 6.85 10.34 2.70
C PRO A 486 5.96 10.34 1.45
N LEU A 487 5.75 9.17 0.85
CA LEU A 487 4.89 9.00 -0.33
C LEU A 487 3.41 9.24 -0.01
N CYS A 488 3.04 9.15 1.27
CA CYS A 488 1.71 9.47 1.76
C CYS A 488 1.75 10.67 2.71
N HIS A 489 1.08 11.75 2.31
CA HIS A 489 1.03 13.00 3.08
C HIS A 489 0.45 12.86 4.50
N THR A 490 -0.39 11.86 4.75
CA THR A 490 -0.95 11.61 6.10
C THR A 490 0.10 11.14 7.11
N ASP A 491 1.27 10.73 6.62
CA ASP A 491 2.29 10.07 7.43
C ASP A 491 3.34 11.06 7.94
N TYR A 492 3.22 12.33 7.53
CA TYR A 492 4.11 13.40 7.97
C TYR A 492 4.21 13.50 9.50
N GLN A 493 3.12 13.28 10.24
CA GLN A 493 3.19 13.28 11.71
C GLN A 493 3.97 12.07 12.24
N LEU A 494 3.83 10.91 11.59
CA LEU A 494 4.53 9.68 11.96
C LEU A 494 6.02 9.77 11.64
N THR A 495 6.40 10.44 10.54
CA THR A 495 7.83 10.64 10.22
C THR A 495 8.55 11.47 11.25
N VAL A 496 7.86 12.42 11.92
CA VAL A 496 8.41 13.18 13.05
C VAL A 496 8.62 12.28 14.25
N SER A 497 7.59 11.56 14.68
CA SER A 497 7.68 10.67 15.84
C SER A 497 8.73 9.56 15.63
N LEU A 498 8.79 8.97 14.45
CA LEU A 498 9.76 7.93 14.09
C LEU A 498 11.15 8.49 13.76
N GLY A 499 11.34 9.80 13.84
CA GLY A 499 12.63 10.48 13.68
C GLY A 499 13.13 10.65 12.25
N THR A 500 12.41 10.13 11.25
CA THR A 500 12.80 10.14 9.83
C THR A 500 12.66 11.49 9.13
N SER A 501 11.83 12.40 9.67
CA SER A 501 11.54 13.69 9.00
C SER A 501 12.74 14.61 9.02
N SER A 502 13.13 15.12 7.86
CA SER A 502 14.24 16.06 7.70
C SER A 502 13.81 17.53 7.76
N THR A 503 12.51 17.80 7.71
CA THR A 503 11.95 19.16 7.63
C THR A 503 11.37 19.66 8.94
N ASN A 504 11.04 18.74 9.87
CA ASN A 504 10.45 19.11 11.15
C ASN A 504 11.51 19.20 12.24
N PRO A 505 11.59 20.31 13.00
CA PRO A 505 12.62 20.50 14.02
C PRO A 505 12.53 19.52 15.20
N ASN A 506 11.38 18.87 15.42
CA ASN A 506 11.21 17.89 16.50
C ASN A 506 11.55 16.45 16.07
N SER A 507 12.14 16.29 14.89
CA SER A 507 12.50 14.99 14.33
C SER A 507 13.99 14.77 14.42
N LEU A 508 14.39 13.55 14.80
CA LEU A 508 15.78 13.18 14.99
C LEU A 508 16.67 13.46 13.76
N THR A 509 16.15 13.22 12.55
CA THR A 509 16.87 13.51 11.29
C THR A 509 17.17 15.00 11.12
N ASN A 510 16.24 15.87 11.53
CA ASN A 510 16.45 17.31 11.46
C ASN A 510 17.49 17.77 12.48
N GLU A 511 17.32 17.36 13.74
CA GLU A 511 18.21 17.73 14.85
C GLU A 511 19.66 17.34 14.55
N ARG A 512 19.88 16.13 14.04
CA ARG A 512 21.22 15.58 13.78
C ARG A 512 21.85 16.03 12.48
N GLY A 513 21.08 16.63 11.57
CA GLY A 513 21.52 17.03 10.23
C GLY A 513 21.59 15.89 9.19
N PHE A 514 21.42 14.63 9.62
CA PHE A 514 21.44 13.42 8.78
C PHE A 514 20.36 12.44 9.23
N LEU A 515 19.95 11.53 8.35
CA LEU A 515 18.92 10.52 8.59
C LEU A 515 19.10 9.82 9.95
N GLY A 516 18.08 9.94 10.78
CA GLY A 516 18.00 9.35 12.11
C GLY A 516 16.71 8.56 12.29
N LEU A 517 16.76 7.56 13.17
CA LEU A 517 15.63 6.70 13.51
C LEU A 517 15.36 6.80 15.01
N ALA A 518 14.20 7.33 15.38
CA ALA A 518 13.74 7.29 16.77
C ALA A 518 13.38 5.84 17.18
N PRO A 519 13.12 5.54 18.46
CA PRO A 519 12.58 4.24 18.85
C PRO A 519 11.30 3.91 18.06
N TYR A 520 11.22 2.71 17.47
CA TYR A 520 10.09 2.33 16.59
C TYR A 520 8.70 2.42 17.27
N ASN A 521 8.65 2.40 18.60
CA ASN A 521 7.43 2.49 19.40
C ASN A 521 6.97 3.93 19.67
N SER A 522 7.76 4.95 19.30
CA SER A 522 7.49 6.37 19.61
C SER A 522 6.20 6.90 18.97
N ALA A 523 5.75 6.29 17.88
CA ALA A 523 4.58 6.71 17.10
C ALA A 523 3.29 5.95 17.47
N SER A 524 3.32 5.14 18.52
CA SER A 524 2.21 4.26 18.90
C SER A 524 1.84 4.39 20.37
N VAL A 525 0.56 4.17 20.67
CA VAL A 525 0.05 4.07 22.03
C VAL A 525 -0.24 2.60 22.31
N GLY A 526 0.54 1.98 23.19
CA GLY A 526 0.49 0.54 23.45
C GLY A 526 0.91 -0.30 22.23
N GLU A 527 0.69 -1.61 22.31
CA GLU A 527 1.07 -2.56 21.25
C GLU A 527 0.06 -2.63 20.10
N THR A 528 -0.13 -1.50 19.41
CA THR A 528 -1.05 -1.37 18.27
C THR A 528 -0.33 -1.47 16.94
N SER A 529 -1.03 -1.82 15.86
CA SER A 529 -0.44 -1.86 14.51
C SER A 529 -0.24 -0.44 13.92
N PRO A 530 0.61 -0.28 12.89
CA PRO A 530 0.61 0.95 12.09
C PRO A 530 -0.75 1.19 11.41
N PRO A 531 -1.05 2.43 10.95
CA PRO A 531 -2.40 2.80 10.52
C PRO A 531 -2.96 1.90 9.40
N LEU A 532 -3.95 1.08 9.73
CA LEU A 532 -4.52 0.09 8.81
C LEU A 532 -5.20 0.69 7.56
N ARG A 533 -5.58 1.96 7.64
CA ARG A 533 -6.16 2.76 6.54
C ARG A 533 -5.28 2.84 5.29
N HIS A 534 -3.98 2.53 5.40
CA HIS A 534 -3.09 2.41 4.24
C HIS A 534 -3.45 1.22 3.35
N TRP A 535 -4.03 0.17 3.93
CA TRP A 535 -4.19 -1.13 3.28
C TRP A 535 -5.65 -1.57 3.18
N THR A 536 -6.51 -1.14 4.09
CA THR A 536 -7.93 -1.47 4.02
C THR A 536 -8.79 -0.32 4.56
N ARG A 537 -9.94 -0.11 3.90
CA ARG A 537 -11.04 0.74 4.39
C ARG A 537 -12.22 -0.09 4.90
N ASP A 538 -12.13 -1.42 4.82
CA ASP A 538 -13.17 -2.32 5.31
C ASP A 538 -13.05 -2.45 6.83
N ASP A 539 -14.02 -1.87 7.55
CA ASP A 539 -14.13 -1.92 9.01
C ASP A 539 -14.11 -3.36 9.55
N LEU A 540 -14.64 -4.33 8.79
CA LEU A 540 -14.60 -5.73 9.18
C LEU A 540 -13.15 -6.26 9.14
N GLN A 541 -12.36 -5.91 8.12
CA GLN A 541 -10.95 -6.30 8.05
C GLN A 541 -10.11 -5.60 9.12
N VAL A 542 -10.37 -4.32 9.36
CA VAL A 542 -9.72 -3.57 10.45
C VAL A 542 -9.93 -4.29 11.78
N THR A 543 -11.20 -4.61 12.09
CA THR A 543 -11.58 -5.35 13.31
C THR A 543 -10.88 -6.72 13.38
N ARG A 544 -10.73 -7.42 12.26
CA ARG A 544 -10.04 -8.73 12.22
C ARG A 544 -8.57 -8.59 12.59
N ILE A 545 -7.90 -7.62 11.99
CA ILE A 545 -6.48 -7.38 12.19
C ILE A 545 -6.23 -6.94 13.63
N GLU A 546 -6.98 -5.96 14.14
CA GLU A 546 -6.85 -5.47 15.53
C GLU A 546 -7.06 -6.58 16.56
N ARG A 547 -7.95 -7.54 16.31
CA ARG A 547 -8.14 -8.70 17.19
C ARG A 547 -6.97 -9.68 17.14
N LEU A 548 -6.40 -9.92 15.96
CA LEU A 548 -5.35 -10.90 15.78
C LEU A 548 -3.96 -10.36 16.14
N PHE A 549 -3.74 -9.06 15.98
CA PHE A 549 -2.44 -8.43 16.11
C PHE A 549 -1.81 -8.64 17.50
N PRO A 550 -2.52 -8.48 18.64
CA PRO A 550 -1.95 -8.77 19.95
C PRO A 550 -1.51 -10.23 20.12
N LEU A 551 -2.26 -11.19 19.56
CA LEU A 551 -1.85 -12.61 19.58
C LEU A 551 -0.51 -12.79 18.86
N SER A 552 -0.30 -12.10 17.73
CA SER A 552 0.95 -12.21 16.96
C SER A 552 2.19 -11.78 17.74
N ASN A 553 2.04 -10.90 18.76
CA ASN A 553 3.14 -10.48 19.64
C ASN A 553 3.54 -11.57 20.65
N THR A 554 2.66 -12.54 20.90
CA THR A 554 2.85 -13.57 21.94
C THR A 554 3.37 -14.89 21.41
N LEU A 555 3.55 -15.05 20.09
CA LEU A 555 3.80 -16.36 19.45
C LEU A 555 5.11 -17.04 19.90
N GLU A 556 6.07 -16.28 20.40
CA GLU A 556 7.34 -16.80 20.93
C GLU A 556 7.24 -17.21 22.42
N ALA A 557 6.15 -16.86 23.10
CA ALA A 557 5.98 -17.10 24.53
C ALA A 557 5.59 -18.56 24.86
N GLU A 558 5.50 -18.84 26.16
CA GLU A 558 5.00 -20.12 26.67
C GLU A 558 3.48 -20.27 26.46
N PRO A 559 2.96 -21.52 26.41
CA PRO A 559 1.54 -21.79 26.14
C PRO A 559 0.51 -21.00 26.97
N PRO A 560 0.72 -20.66 28.26
CA PRO A 560 -0.22 -19.84 29.02
C PRO A 560 -0.42 -18.43 28.45
N VAL A 561 0.66 -17.78 28.00
CA VAL A 561 0.62 -16.40 27.46
C VAL A 561 -0.06 -16.40 26.09
N ILE A 562 0.32 -17.33 25.22
CA ILE A 562 -0.32 -17.53 23.91
C ILE A 562 -1.80 -17.87 24.11
N GLY A 563 -2.08 -18.77 25.05
CA GLY A 563 -3.42 -19.20 25.42
C GLY A 563 -4.32 -18.07 25.86
N ALA A 564 -3.81 -17.22 26.75
CA ALA A 564 -4.53 -16.05 27.24
C ALA A 564 -4.95 -15.13 26.09
N ALA A 565 -4.05 -14.83 25.15
CA ALA A 565 -4.36 -14.02 23.97
C ALA A 565 -5.31 -14.74 22.99
N LEU A 566 -5.13 -16.05 22.78
CA LEU A 566 -5.97 -16.86 21.90
C LEU A 566 -7.43 -16.91 22.36
N VAL A 567 -7.65 -16.99 23.68
CA VAL A 567 -8.99 -16.93 24.29
C VAL A 567 -9.68 -15.59 23.97
N PHE A 568 -8.96 -14.47 24.00
CA PHE A 568 -9.54 -13.18 23.60
C PHE A 568 -9.95 -13.16 22.13
N VAL A 569 -9.16 -13.76 21.23
CA VAL A 569 -9.55 -13.90 19.81
C VAL A 569 -10.82 -14.74 19.66
N LEU A 570 -10.90 -15.87 20.39
CA LEU A 570 -12.06 -16.75 20.40
C LEU A 570 -13.34 -16.02 20.87
N LEU A 571 -13.24 -15.29 21.99
CA LEU A 571 -14.34 -14.49 22.51
C LEU A 571 -14.69 -13.34 21.55
N GLY A 572 -13.72 -12.72 20.88
CA GLY A 572 -14.00 -11.71 19.86
C GLY A 572 -14.86 -12.22 18.71
N ASP A 573 -14.56 -13.42 18.20
CA ASP A 573 -15.29 -14.03 17.09
C ASP A 573 -16.69 -14.51 17.47
N LEU A 574 -16.85 -15.10 18.65
CA LEU A 574 -18.13 -15.63 19.10
C LEU A 574 -19.14 -14.54 19.45
N TYR A 575 -18.67 -13.38 19.90
CA TYR A 575 -19.54 -12.38 20.53
C TYR A 575 -19.71 -11.09 19.73
N LYS A 576 -19.05 -10.96 18.56
CA LYS A 576 -19.14 -9.98 17.43
C LYS A 576 -19.40 -8.48 17.71
N ARG A 577 -20.16 -8.07 18.72
CA ARG A 577 -20.59 -6.70 19.05
C ARG A 577 -20.73 -6.41 20.56
N ASN A 578 -20.28 -7.30 21.44
CA ASN A 578 -20.45 -7.12 22.87
C ASN A 578 -19.14 -6.66 23.54
N ASP A 579 -18.99 -5.35 23.68
CA ASP A 579 -18.05 -4.69 24.61
C ASP A 579 -18.43 -4.96 26.09
N ARG A 580 -19.33 -5.93 26.34
CA ARG A 580 -20.08 -6.12 27.58
C ARG A 580 -19.83 -7.45 28.30
N LEU A 581 -19.10 -8.39 27.69
CA LEU A 581 -18.74 -9.65 28.34
C LEU A 581 -17.28 -9.60 28.75
N SER A 582 -17.06 -9.21 30.00
CA SER A 582 -15.75 -9.21 30.61
C SER A 582 -15.40 -10.63 31.08
N ILE A 583 -14.12 -11.03 30.96
CA ILE A 583 -13.61 -12.29 31.52
C ILE A 583 -14.05 -12.50 32.99
N PRO A 584 -14.09 -11.46 33.86
CA PRO A 584 -14.65 -11.57 35.21
C PRO A 584 -16.05 -12.17 35.30
N MET A 585 -16.94 -11.94 34.32
CA MET A 585 -18.26 -12.57 34.30
C MET A 585 -18.16 -14.09 34.14
N LEU A 586 -17.17 -14.59 33.40
CA LEU A 586 -16.96 -16.00 33.12
C LEU A 586 -16.22 -16.74 34.27
N GLN A 587 -15.59 -15.98 35.18
CA GLN A 587 -14.85 -16.47 36.35
C GLN A 587 -15.72 -16.64 37.60
N GLY A 588 -16.89 -15.99 37.64
CA GLY A 588 -17.70 -15.83 38.85
C GLY A 588 -18.16 -17.16 39.47
N PRO A 589 -18.61 -17.16 40.75
CA PRO A 589 -19.12 -18.36 41.40
C PRO A 589 -20.50 -18.81 40.87
N GLN A 590 -21.21 -17.92 40.16
CA GLN A 590 -22.52 -18.18 39.57
C GLN A 590 -22.47 -18.01 38.04
N CYS A 591 -23.23 -18.84 37.34
CA CYS A 591 -23.34 -18.78 35.88
C CYS A 591 -23.97 -17.44 35.44
N PRO A 592 -23.42 -16.73 34.43
CA PRO A 592 -23.97 -15.46 33.94
C PRO A 592 -25.39 -15.56 33.38
N GLY A 593 -25.80 -16.75 32.94
CA GLY A 593 -27.08 -17.00 32.30
C GLY A 593 -27.69 -18.32 32.75
N THR A 594 -28.21 -19.09 31.78
CA THR A 594 -28.81 -20.40 32.06
C THR A 594 -27.76 -21.49 31.91
N LEU A 595 -27.47 -22.18 33.00
CA LEU A 595 -26.56 -23.32 32.99
C LEU A 595 -27.23 -24.54 32.35
N LYS A 596 -26.65 -25.08 31.28
CA LYS A 596 -27.19 -26.24 30.54
C LYS A 596 -26.45 -27.54 30.83
N GLY A 597 -25.26 -27.49 31.42
CA GLY A 597 -24.48 -28.67 31.76
C GLY A 597 -23.02 -28.34 32.01
N HIS A 598 -22.17 -29.34 31.78
CA HIS A 598 -20.73 -29.23 31.95
C HIS A 598 -19.98 -29.92 30.80
N VAL A 599 -18.73 -29.53 30.61
CA VAL A 599 -17.77 -30.16 29.71
C VAL A 599 -16.40 -30.15 30.37
N THR A 600 -15.61 -31.21 30.15
CA THR A 600 -14.22 -31.19 30.61
C THR A 600 -13.39 -30.27 29.73
N LEU A 601 -12.39 -29.62 30.34
CA LEU A 601 -11.52 -28.68 29.65
C LEU A 601 -10.81 -29.35 28.48
N GLU A 602 -10.25 -30.55 28.66
CA GLU A 602 -9.56 -31.28 27.60
C GLU A 602 -10.46 -31.51 26.38
N LYS A 603 -11.66 -32.04 26.60
CA LYS A 603 -12.60 -32.33 25.51
C LYS A 603 -13.04 -31.05 24.81
N PHE A 604 -13.27 -29.99 25.57
CA PHE A 604 -13.70 -28.71 25.03
C PHE A 604 -12.61 -28.06 24.17
N CYS A 605 -11.38 -28.02 24.65
CA CYS A 605 -10.23 -27.48 23.92
C CYS A 605 -9.92 -28.32 22.68
N GLN A 606 -10.07 -29.64 22.72
CA GLN A 606 -9.92 -30.51 21.54
C GLN A 606 -10.94 -30.18 20.44
N GLU A 607 -12.19 -29.90 20.81
CA GLU A 607 -13.23 -29.50 19.83
C GLU A 607 -12.94 -28.12 19.22
N LEU A 608 -12.48 -27.16 20.02
CA LEU A 608 -12.12 -25.82 19.55
C LEU A 608 -10.86 -25.84 18.67
N ALA A 609 -9.87 -26.66 19.00
CA ALA A 609 -8.62 -26.78 18.24
C ALA A 609 -8.85 -27.34 16.83
N THR A 610 -9.92 -28.10 16.59
CA THR A 610 -10.13 -28.85 15.33
C THR A 610 -11.26 -28.33 14.43
N ARG A 611 -12.15 -27.45 14.91
CA ARG A 611 -13.32 -26.99 14.13
C ARG A 611 -13.13 -25.64 13.45
N ASP A 612 -13.55 -25.51 12.19
CA ASP A 612 -13.32 -24.30 11.35
C ASP A 612 -14.53 -23.37 11.20
N ALA A 613 -15.63 -23.70 11.87
CA ALA A 613 -16.95 -23.17 11.56
C ALA A 613 -17.30 -21.90 12.38
N PHE A 614 -16.50 -20.84 12.38
CA PHE A 614 -16.82 -19.61 13.12
C PHE A 614 -17.70 -18.64 12.31
N PRO A 615 -18.55 -17.81 12.95
CA PRO A 615 -19.21 -16.71 12.26
C PRO A 615 -18.15 -15.67 11.82
N PRO A 616 -18.38 -14.88 10.74
CA PRO A 616 -17.52 -13.75 10.40
C PRO A 616 -17.30 -12.88 11.66
N PRO A 617 -16.15 -12.28 11.94
CA PRO A 617 -15.05 -12.08 11.03
C PRO A 617 -14.16 -13.32 10.80
N CYS A 618 -14.41 -14.46 11.45
CA CYS A 618 -13.64 -15.69 11.29
C CYS A 618 -12.11 -15.49 11.48
N THR A 619 -11.70 -14.80 12.54
CA THR A 619 -10.30 -14.54 12.89
C THR A 619 -9.63 -15.72 13.62
N PHE A 620 -10.39 -16.47 14.42
CA PHE A 620 -9.88 -17.55 15.27
C PHE A 620 -9.25 -18.69 14.46
N ARG A 621 -9.77 -18.97 13.26
CA ARG A 621 -9.13 -19.92 12.35
C ARG A 621 -7.69 -19.51 12.04
N ARG A 622 -7.48 -18.24 11.69
CA ARG A 622 -6.16 -17.70 11.38
C ARG A 622 -5.24 -17.70 12.60
N ALA A 623 -5.77 -17.38 13.77
CA ALA A 623 -5.03 -17.46 15.04
C ALA A 623 -4.43 -18.85 15.28
N ARG A 624 -5.22 -19.92 15.09
CA ARG A 624 -4.72 -21.30 15.23
C ARG A 624 -3.65 -21.63 14.21
N GLU A 625 -3.82 -21.21 12.95
CA GLU A 625 -2.81 -21.39 11.90
C GLU A 625 -1.47 -20.73 12.27
N LEU A 626 -1.49 -19.54 12.90
CA LEU A 626 -0.28 -18.86 13.35
C LEU A 626 0.42 -19.62 14.49
N ILE A 627 -0.33 -20.12 15.47
CA ILE A 627 0.19 -20.90 16.60
C ILE A 627 0.84 -22.20 16.10
N THR A 628 0.16 -22.91 15.18
CA THR A 628 0.72 -24.13 14.57
C THR A 628 1.99 -23.84 13.78
N ARG A 629 2.05 -22.72 13.04
CA ARG A 629 3.27 -22.29 12.31
C ARG A 629 4.41 -21.92 13.24
N ALA A 630 4.11 -21.41 14.44
CA ALA A 630 5.10 -21.16 15.49
C ALA A 630 5.58 -22.45 16.19
N GLY A 631 5.12 -23.63 15.75
CA GLY A 631 5.52 -24.92 16.32
C GLY A 631 4.88 -25.24 17.67
N LYS A 632 3.78 -24.55 18.02
CA LYS A 632 3.07 -24.73 19.28
C LYS A 632 1.78 -25.54 19.07
N ASP A 633 1.40 -26.32 20.07
CA ASP A 633 0.14 -27.07 20.03
C ASP A 633 -1.04 -26.19 20.46
N VAL A 634 -2.05 -26.10 19.59
CA VAL A 634 -3.22 -25.24 19.79
C VAL A 634 -4.06 -25.69 20.97
N LYS A 635 -4.22 -27.00 21.19
CA LYS A 635 -5.02 -27.54 22.30
C LYS A 635 -4.36 -27.15 23.63
N THR A 636 -3.06 -27.39 23.78
CA THR A 636 -2.29 -27.03 24.98
C THR A 636 -2.34 -25.53 25.27
N CYS A 637 -2.20 -24.68 24.25
CA CYS A 637 -2.38 -23.23 24.41
C CYS A 637 -3.78 -22.87 24.90
N LEU A 638 -4.83 -23.46 24.31
CA LEU A 638 -6.21 -23.22 24.77
C LEU A 638 -6.40 -23.64 26.23
N GLU A 639 -6.00 -24.85 26.61
CA GLU A 639 -6.13 -25.34 28.00
C GLU A 639 -5.44 -24.40 28.98
N SER A 640 -4.19 -24.03 28.68
CA SER A 640 -3.41 -23.10 29.51
C SER A 640 -4.08 -21.72 29.60
N GLY A 641 -4.65 -21.22 28.51
CA GLY A 641 -5.35 -19.93 28.49
C GLY A 641 -6.65 -19.91 29.29
N PHE A 642 -7.42 -21.01 29.27
CA PHE A 642 -8.62 -21.15 30.10
C PHE A 642 -8.27 -21.23 31.58
N ILE A 643 -7.16 -21.90 31.93
CA ILE A 643 -6.64 -21.98 33.30
C ILE A 643 -6.14 -20.62 33.77
N GLU A 644 -5.31 -19.94 32.96
CA GLU A 644 -4.74 -18.61 33.27
C GLU A 644 -5.84 -17.58 33.55
N HIS A 645 -6.89 -17.57 32.72
CA HIS A 645 -8.05 -16.70 32.92
C HIS A 645 -9.08 -17.26 33.89
N ASN A 646 -8.86 -18.42 34.51
CA ASN A 646 -9.79 -19.11 35.40
C ASN A 646 -11.24 -19.13 34.86
N ILE A 647 -11.40 -19.42 33.57
CA ILE A 647 -12.69 -19.39 32.88
C ILE A 647 -13.48 -20.63 33.28
N ARG A 648 -14.49 -20.41 34.13
CA ARG A 648 -15.36 -21.48 34.65
C ARG A 648 -16.61 -21.68 33.81
N PHE A 649 -17.18 -20.61 33.27
CA PHE A 649 -18.39 -20.68 32.44
C PHE A 649 -18.10 -20.23 31.02
N PHE A 650 -18.60 -20.99 30.05
CA PHE A 650 -18.48 -20.64 28.63
C PHE A 650 -19.82 -20.79 27.91
N ALA A 651 -19.99 -20.08 26.80
CA ALA A 651 -21.20 -20.17 25.98
C ALA A 651 -21.48 -21.62 25.54
N ASP A 652 -22.73 -22.06 25.66
CA ASP A 652 -23.20 -23.33 25.08
C ASP A 652 -23.30 -23.19 23.56
N VAL A 653 -22.17 -23.46 22.88
CA VAL A 653 -22.03 -23.29 21.44
C VAL A 653 -22.54 -24.50 20.68
N LYS A 654 -23.41 -24.26 19.69
CA LYS A 654 -23.89 -25.29 18.75
C LYS A 654 -23.19 -25.14 17.41
N PHE A 655 -22.72 -26.25 16.85
CA PHE A 655 -21.92 -26.27 15.62
C PHE A 655 -22.73 -26.44 14.33
N ARG A 656 -24.06 -26.48 14.46
CA ARG A 656 -25.00 -26.45 13.34
C ARG A 656 -26.03 -25.37 13.63
N ASP A 657 -26.26 -24.49 12.65
CA ASP A 657 -27.36 -23.55 12.71
C ASP A 657 -28.71 -24.24 12.45
N THR A 658 -29.81 -23.50 12.57
CA THR A 658 -31.17 -24.02 12.31
C THR A 658 -31.37 -24.50 10.87
N ASN A 659 -30.55 -24.02 9.93
CA ASN A 659 -30.55 -24.39 8.51
C ASN A 659 -29.58 -25.55 8.19
N LYS A 660 -29.01 -26.21 9.21
CA LYS A 660 -27.99 -27.27 9.12
C LYS A 660 -26.66 -26.82 8.50
N SER A 661 -26.40 -25.52 8.36
CA SER A 661 -25.09 -25.01 7.99
C SER A 661 -24.09 -25.29 9.12
N LYS A 662 -22.89 -25.71 8.75
CA LYS A 662 -21.78 -25.94 9.69
C LYS A 662 -21.23 -24.58 10.15
N ARG A 663 -21.89 -23.95 11.13
CA ARG A 663 -21.47 -22.70 11.76
C ARG A 663 -21.69 -22.80 13.27
N ILE A 664 -20.77 -22.23 14.04
CA ILE A 664 -20.85 -22.04 15.47
C ILE A 664 -21.89 -20.95 15.73
N THR A 665 -22.84 -21.28 16.56
CA THR A 665 -23.94 -20.42 16.97
C THR A 665 -24.08 -20.47 18.47
N TRP A 666 -24.39 -19.33 19.07
CA TRP A 666 -24.71 -19.20 20.48
C TRP A 666 -25.99 -18.37 20.61
N ASN A 667 -26.84 -18.73 21.56
CA ASN A 667 -28.15 -18.09 21.75
C ASN A 667 -28.13 -16.91 22.73
N PHE A 668 -26.93 -16.44 23.12
CA PHE A 668 -26.72 -15.33 24.04
C PHE A 668 -27.25 -15.54 25.48
N LYS A 669 -27.64 -16.77 25.84
CA LYS A 669 -28.30 -17.06 27.12
C LYS A 669 -27.74 -18.29 27.83
N ASP A 670 -27.43 -19.33 27.07
CA ASP A 670 -27.08 -20.64 27.62
C ASP A 670 -25.57 -20.79 27.77
N TYR A 671 -25.16 -21.40 28.87
CA TYR A 671 -23.76 -21.60 29.24
C TYR A 671 -23.53 -23.02 29.74
N VAL A 672 -22.29 -23.47 29.63
CA VAL A 672 -21.78 -24.71 30.22
C VAL A 672 -20.67 -24.40 31.21
N GLU A 673 -20.55 -25.21 32.25
CA GLU A 673 -19.38 -25.19 33.12
C GLU A 673 -18.22 -25.94 32.45
N VAL A 674 -17.09 -25.28 32.31
CA VAL A 674 -15.82 -25.88 31.91
C VAL A 674 -15.06 -26.21 33.18
N HIS A 675 -14.67 -27.47 33.35
CA HIS A 675 -13.94 -27.91 34.53
C HIS A 675 -12.72 -28.77 34.17
N PRO A 676 -11.66 -28.78 35.00
CA PRO A 676 -10.53 -29.69 34.83
C PRO A 676 -10.95 -31.17 34.89
N ASP A 677 -10.21 -32.05 34.21
CA ASP A 677 -10.50 -33.50 34.17
C ASP A 677 -10.29 -34.20 35.51
N ASP A 678 -9.41 -33.67 36.36
CA ASP A 678 -9.15 -34.14 37.73
C ASP A 678 -10.20 -33.67 38.75
N GLN A 679 -11.06 -32.73 38.36
CA GLN A 679 -12.12 -32.18 39.21
C GLN A 679 -13.49 -32.65 38.76
N ALA A 680 -14.33 -33.01 39.74
CA ALA A 680 -15.73 -33.29 39.46
C ALA A 680 -16.47 -32.00 39.09
N PRO A 681 -17.37 -32.02 38.08
CA PRO A 681 -18.20 -30.87 37.75
C PRO A 681 -19.04 -30.45 38.96
N SER A 682 -19.39 -29.17 39.04
CA SER A 682 -20.21 -28.69 40.14
C SER A 682 -21.57 -29.41 40.15
N LEU A 683 -22.13 -29.52 41.35
CA LEU A 683 -23.41 -30.19 41.54
C LEU A 683 -24.52 -29.53 40.72
N ASP A 684 -24.44 -28.21 40.53
CA ASP A 684 -25.36 -27.41 39.73
C ASP A 684 -25.31 -27.83 38.25
N SER A 685 -24.10 -27.98 37.69
CA SER A 685 -23.92 -28.42 36.29
C SER A 685 -24.26 -29.88 36.07
N ARG A 686 -24.02 -30.74 37.07
CA ARG A 686 -24.46 -32.14 37.05
C ARG A 686 -25.99 -32.23 37.06
N ALA A 687 -26.65 -31.42 37.88
CA ALA A 687 -28.12 -31.35 37.90
C ALA A 687 -28.64 -30.84 36.55
N ALA A 688 -28.03 -29.80 35.98
CA ALA A 688 -28.41 -29.24 34.69
C ALA A 688 -28.27 -30.25 33.53
N SER A 689 -27.16 -31.00 33.45
CA SER A 689 -26.96 -32.01 32.41
C SER A 689 -27.98 -33.15 32.47
N MET A 690 -28.47 -33.49 33.67
CA MET A 690 -29.44 -34.58 33.86
C MET A 690 -30.88 -34.20 33.44
N VAL A 691 -31.20 -32.91 33.29
CA VAL A 691 -32.57 -32.47 32.93
C VAL A 691 -33.02 -33.10 31.62
N GLY A 692 -32.16 -33.07 30.60
CA GLY A 692 -32.46 -33.64 29.28
C GLY A 692 -32.68 -35.15 29.35
N ASP A 693 -31.73 -35.86 29.96
CA ASP A 693 -31.77 -37.32 30.11
C ASP A 693 -33.00 -37.78 30.89
N ILE A 694 -33.35 -37.08 31.98
CA ILE A 694 -34.55 -37.38 32.77
C ILE A 694 -35.81 -37.14 31.93
N CYS A 695 -35.90 -36.06 31.15
CA CYS A 695 -37.05 -35.84 30.26
C CYS A 695 -37.16 -36.95 29.21
N ILE A 696 -36.05 -37.33 28.59
CA ILE A 696 -36.00 -38.43 27.61
C ILE A 696 -36.43 -39.74 28.26
N GLU A 697 -35.99 -40.02 29.48
CA GLU A 697 -36.37 -41.24 30.20
C GLU A 697 -37.84 -41.27 30.60
N ILE A 698 -38.39 -40.11 31.00
CA ILE A 698 -39.83 -39.93 31.26
C ILE A 698 -40.63 -40.24 30.00
N GLU A 699 -40.19 -39.75 28.84
CA GLU A 699 -40.85 -39.99 27.55
C GLU A 699 -40.67 -41.44 27.07
N ARG A 700 -39.46 -42.00 27.18
CA ARG A 700 -39.14 -43.37 26.78
C ARG A 700 -39.96 -44.41 27.55
N ARG A 701 -40.29 -44.12 28.81
CA ARG A 701 -41.13 -44.97 29.67
C ARG A 701 -42.62 -44.67 29.57
N ASP A 702 -43.04 -43.81 28.64
CA ASP A 702 -44.43 -43.34 28.50
C ASP A 702 -45.01 -42.80 29.82
N LEU A 703 -44.18 -42.15 30.64
CA LEU A 703 -44.58 -41.55 31.91
C LEU A 703 -45.30 -40.22 31.68
N ALA A 704 -44.86 -39.42 30.71
CA ALA A 704 -45.48 -38.15 30.33
C ALA A 704 -45.42 -37.95 28.81
N TYR A 705 -46.30 -37.11 28.27
CA TYR A 705 -46.18 -36.66 26.88
C TYR A 705 -45.03 -35.67 26.71
N PRO A 706 -44.31 -35.66 25.57
CA PRO A 706 -43.21 -34.73 25.31
C PRO A 706 -43.55 -33.25 25.50
N ARG A 707 -44.80 -32.84 25.21
CA ARG A 707 -45.27 -31.46 25.44
C ARG A 707 -45.25 -31.02 26.91
N ASN A 708 -45.35 -31.97 27.85
CA ASN A 708 -45.36 -31.67 29.29
C ASN A 708 -43.94 -31.52 29.84
N THR A 709 -42.95 -32.18 29.22
CA THR A 709 -41.54 -32.14 29.62
C THR A 709 -40.78 -30.98 28.95
N GLU A 710 -41.28 -30.43 27.85
CA GLU A 710 -40.66 -29.34 27.08
C GLU A 710 -40.29 -28.12 27.94
N ARG A 711 -41.22 -27.60 28.75
CA ARG A 711 -40.97 -26.45 29.63
C ARG A 711 -39.84 -26.70 30.65
N TYR A 712 -39.62 -27.95 31.05
CA TYR A 712 -38.57 -28.34 31.97
C TYR A 712 -37.22 -28.47 31.28
N ARG A 713 -37.19 -28.90 30.02
CA ARG A 713 -35.96 -28.86 29.21
C ARG A 713 -35.51 -27.41 28.96
N GLU A 714 -36.46 -26.51 28.74
CA GLU A 714 -36.17 -25.10 28.47
C GLU A 714 -35.69 -24.34 29.71
N HIS A 715 -36.38 -24.54 30.85
CA HIS A 715 -36.18 -23.74 32.06
C HIS A 715 -35.45 -24.46 33.21
N GLY A 716 -35.14 -25.76 33.04
CA GLY A 716 -34.55 -26.60 34.07
C GLY A 716 -35.58 -27.17 35.06
N MET A 717 -35.10 -28.03 35.97
CA MET A 717 -35.91 -28.64 37.03
C MET A 717 -35.43 -28.13 38.41
N PRO A 718 -36.15 -27.20 39.06
CA PRO A 718 -35.70 -26.51 40.28
C PRO A 718 -35.33 -27.43 41.45
N TRP A 719 -35.97 -28.60 41.53
CA TRP A 719 -35.77 -29.55 42.63
C TRP A 719 -34.49 -30.38 42.51
N LEU A 720 -33.94 -30.58 41.30
CA LEU A 720 -32.87 -31.57 41.08
C LEU A 720 -31.66 -31.31 41.95
N LEU A 721 -31.20 -30.06 42.02
CA LEU A 721 -30.04 -29.70 42.82
C LEU A 721 -30.24 -29.99 44.31
N ALA A 722 -31.40 -29.59 44.86
CA ALA A 722 -31.71 -29.79 46.27
C ALA A 722 -31.84 -31.29 46.63
N VAL A 723 -32.36 -32.09 45.70
CA VAL A 723 -32.46 -33.55 45.84
C VAL A 723 -31.08 -34.19 45.76
N MET A 724 -30.26 -33.82 44.78
CA MET A 724 -28.91 -34.36 44.61
C MET A 724 -28.00 -34.08 45.82
N ARG A 725 -28.16 -32.92 46.49
CA ARG A 725 -27.43 -32.61 47.74
C ARG A 725 -27.74 -33.57 48.90
N ARG A 726 -28.91 -34.20 48.87
CA ARG A 726 -29.41 -35.09 49.94
C ARG A 726 -29.17 -36.56 49.62
N LEU A 727 -28.78 -36.91 48.39
CA LEU A 727 -28.51 -38.29 48.01
C LEU A 727 -27.10 -38.73 48.46
N PRO A 728 -26.92 -39.95 48.96
CA PRO A 728 -25.61 -40.47 49.33
C PRO A 728 -24.68 -40.57 48.12
N ALA A 729 -23.42 -40.13 48.27
CA ALA A 729 -22.41 -40.22 47.21
C ALA A 729 -22.05 -41.67 46.82
N THR A 730 -22.32 -42.64 47.70
CA THR A 730 -22.12 -44.09 47.46
C THR A 730 -23.21 -44.73 46.59
N LEU A 731 -24.26 -43.98 46.25
CA LEU A 731 -25.33 -44.47 45.41
C LEU A 731 -24.88 -44.54 43.95
N GLY A 732 -24.88 -45.74 43.35
CA GLY A 732 -24.45 -45.95 41.96
C GLY A 732 -25.20 -45.05 40.95
N LYS A 733 -24.53 -44.70 39.84
CA LYS A 733 -25.06 -43.75 38.82
C LYS A 733 -26.45 -44.14 38.30
N ASP A 734 -26.67 -45.41 37.98
CA ASP A 734 -27.96 -45.93 37.49
C ASP A 734 -29.08 -45.77 38.52
N LYS A 735 -28.81 -46.11 39.79
CA LYS A 735 -29.77 -45.93 40.88
C LYS A 735 -30.09 -44.46 41.11
N THR A 736 -29.07 -43.61 41.12
CA THR A 736 -29.23 -42.15 41.25
C THR A 736 -30.10 -41.59 40.13
N PHE A 737 -29.89 -42.01 38.88
CA PHE A 737 -30.68 -41.56 37.74
C PHE A 737 -32.16 -41.98 37.86
N LYS A 738 -32.43 -43.24 38.25
CA LYS A 738 -33.80 -43.72 38.51
C LYS A 738 -34.48 -42.98 39.64
N VAL A 739 -33.76 -42.70 40.74
CA VAL A 739 -34.27 -41.90 41.87
C VAL A 739 -34.64 -40.50 41.41
N LEU A 740 -33.75 -39.82 40.68
CA LEU A 740 -34.01 -38.47 40.19
C LEU A 740 -35.16 -38.44 39.18
N THR A 741 -35.28 -39.46 38.31
CA THR A 741 -36.41 -39.59 37.37
C THR A 741 -37.73 -39.76 38.11
N PHE A 742 -37.76 -40.62 39.14
CA PHE A 742 -38.94 -40.82 39.98
C PHE A 742 -39.33 -39.53 40.71
N ILE A 743 -38.37 -38.89 41.38
CA ILE A 743 -38.57 -37.63 42.10
C ILE A 743 -39.02 -36.49 41.18
N SER A 744 -38.50 -36.42 39.95
CA SER A 744 -38.99 -35.49 38.95
C SER A 744 -40.45 -35.76 38.58
N CYS A 745 -40.87 -37.03 38.44
CA CYS A 745 -42.28 -37.35 38.23
C CYS A 745 -43.16 -36.90 39.41
N VAL A 746 -42.71 -37.06 40.65
CA VAL A 746 -43.40 -36.54 41.84
C VAL A 746 -43.55 -35.02 41.76
N ALA A 747 -42.48 -34.30 41.40
CA ALA A 747 -42.51 -32.84 41.24
C ALA A 747 -43.44 -32.38 40.10
N LEU A 748 -43.47 -33.11 38.98
CA LEU A 748 -44.38 -32.85 37.86
C LEU A 748 -45.85 -32.98 38.31
N VAL A 749 -46.18 -34.03 39.07
CA VAL A 749 -47.53 -34.19 39.67
C VAL A 749 -47.84 -33.04 40.64
N MET A 750 -46.88 -32.59 41.44
CA MET A 750 -47.06 -31.43 42.34
C MET A 750 -47.30 -30.12 41.56
N ASN A 751 -46.72 -29.96 40.37
CA ASN A 751 -46.98 -28.83 39.47
C ASN A 751 -48.28 -28.98 38.66
N GLY A 752 -49.00 -30.08 38.80
CA GLY A 752 -50.25 -30.35 38.08
C GLY A 752 -50.09 -30.95 36.69
N ASP A 753 -48.91 -31.46 36.35
CA ASP A 753 -48.69 -32.14 35.06
C ASP A 753 -49.16 -33.58 35.08
N TYR A 754 -49.53 -34.07 33.90
CA TYR A 754 -49.91 -35.46 33.71
C TYR A 754 -48.71 -36.40 33.82
N ILE A 755 -48.84 -37.44 34.65
CA ILE A 755 -47.95 -38.60 34.75
C ILE A 755 -48.78 -39.90 34.76
N SER A 756 -48.38 -40.91 33.99
CA SER A 756 -48.97 -42.26 34.01
C SER A 756 -48.64 -42.98 35.33
N TYR A 757 -49.65 -43.19 36.19
CA TYR A 757 -49.47 -43.85 37.47
C TYR A 757 -49.09 -45.34 37.36
N GLN A 758 -49.55 -46.02 36.29
CA GLN A 758 -49.19 -47.42 36.04
C GLN A 758 -47.70 -47.57 35.76
N HIS A 759 -47.14 -46.71 34.90
CA HIS A 759 -45.71 -46.72 34.56
C HIS A 759 -44.86 -46.18 35.71
N LEU A 760 -45.38 -45.21 36.48
CA LEU A 760 -44.69 -44.68 37.66
C LEU A 760 -44.52 -45.75 38.76
N ALA A 761 -45.50 -46.63 38.93
CA ALA A 761 -45.40 -47.76 39.86
C ALA A 761 -44.30 -48.75 39.47
N THR A 762 -44.07 -48.96 38.16
CA THR A 762 -42.94 -49.75 37.65
C THR A 762 -41.60 -49.07 37.94
N LEU A 763 -41.47 -47.78 37.64
CA LEU A 763 -40.24 -47.01 37.94
C LEU A 763 -39.91 -47.02 39.43
N MET A 764 -40.93 -46.93 40.29
CA MET A 764 -40.75 -47.00 41.76
C MET A 764 -40.15 -48.34 42.21
N LYS A 765 -40.51 -49.46 41.56
CA LYS A 765 -39.91 -50.77 41.84
C LYS A 765 -38.48 -50.87 41.29
N ASP A 766 -38.25 -50.33 40.09
CA ASP A 766 -36.94 -50.36 39.41
C ASP A 766 -35.85 -49.55 40.12
N MET A 767 -36.24 -48.52 40.88
CA MET A 767 -35.34 -47.63 41.61
C MET A 767 -34.53 -48.36 42.69
N GLN A 768 -35.02 -49.50 43.22
CA GLN A 768 -34.39 -50.27 44.29
C GLN A 768 -34.00 -49.43 45.52
N MET A 769 -34.82 -48.42 45.85
CA MET A 769 -34.72 -47.59 47.05
C MET A 769 -36.14 -47.37 47.59
N ALA A 770 -36.35 -47.55 48.89
CA ALA A 770 -37.68 -47.37 49.46
C ALA A 770 -37.98 -45.87 49.66
N GLN A 771 -39.25 -45.46 49.51
CA GLN A 771 -39.66 -44.09 49.79
C GLN A 771 -39.41 -43.69 51.26
N SER A 772 -39.40 -44.65 52.21
CA SER A 772 -38.99 -44.42 53.59
C SER A 772 -37.54 -43.94 53.72
N ASP A 773 -36.65 -44.40 52.85
CA ASP A 773 -35.26 -43.95 52.84
C ASP A 773 -35.14 -42.57 52.21
N LEU A 774 -35.94 -42.27 51.18
CA LEU A 774 -36.08 -40.89 50.65
C LEU A 774 -36.64 -39.92 51.70
N GLN A 775 -37.52 -40.37 52.60
CA GLN A 775 -37.99 -39.57 53.74
C GLN A 775 -36.89 -39.35 54.79
N LYS A 776 -36.08 -40.38 55.11
CA LYS A 776 -34.92 -40.23 56.02
C LYS A 776 -33.89 -39.23 55.47
N LEU A 777 -33.69 -39.22 54.15
CA LEU A 777 -32.85 -38.25 53.46
C LEU A 777 -33.52 -36.87 53.32
N GLN A 778 -34.72 -36.68 53.89
CA GLN A 778 -35.52 -35.47 53.76
C GLN A 778 -35.81 -35.10 52.30
N ILE A 779 -35.80 -36.04 51.35
CA ILE A 779 -36.16 -35.77 49.94
C ILE A 779 -37.68 -35.76 49.78
N GLN A 780 -38.36 -36.69 50.46
CA GLN A 780 -39.82 -36.76 50.53
C GLN A 780 -40.31 -36.36 51.93
N SER A 781 -41.51 -35.77 51.98
CA SER A 781 -42.21 -35.37 53.21
C SER A 781 -43.02 -36.55 53.80
N GLN A 782 -43.69 -36.29 54.93
CA GLN A 782 -44.68 -37.20 55.50
C GLN A 782 -46.08 -37.05 54.88
N PHE A 783 -46.27 -36.14 53.91
CA PHE A 783 -47.58 -35.83 53.33
C PHE A 783 -47.78 -36.50 51.97
N LEU A 784 -48.90 -37.21 51.77
CA LEU A 784 -49.22 -37.87 50.49
C LEU A 784 -49.55 -36.85 49.40
N LEU A 785 -49.22 -37.22 48.16
CA LEU A 785 -49.77 -36.58 46.97
C LEU A 785 -51.28 -36.89 46.88
N PRO A 786 -52.16 -35.88 46.94
CA PRO A 786 -53.58 -36.10 46.76
C PRO A 786 -53.83 -36.45 45.29
N LYS A 787 -54.69 -37.45 45.03
CA LYS A 787 -55.13 -37.90 43.70
C LYS A 787 -54.21 -38.88 42.93
N VAL A 788 -53.24 -39.53 43.58
CA VAL A 788 -52.53 -40.68 42.97
C VAL A 788 -53.35 -41.96 43.18
N TYR A 789 -53.78 -42.61 42.09
CA TYR A 789 -54.66 -43.78 42.15
C TYR A 789 -53.90 -45.09 42.45
N LYS A 790 -54.35 -45.86 43.46
CA LYS A 790 -53.81 -47.18 43.86
C LYS A 790 -52.33 -47.24 44.28
N MET A 791 -51.71 -46.11 44.61
CA MET A 791 -50.32 -46.05 45.08
C MET A 791 -50.10 -44.90 46.07
N SER A 792 -49.34 -45.16 47.13
CA SER A 792 -48.93 -44.14 48.10
C SER A 792 -47.62 -43.49 47.65
N ILE A 793 -47.70 -42.25 47.15
CA ILE A 793 -46.52 -41.42 46.84
C ILE A 793 -46.47 -40.24 47.78
N TRP A 794 -45.32 -40.05 48.42
CA TRP A 794 -45.06 -38.89 49.28
C TRP A 794 -44.64 -37.66 48.47
N ARG A 795 -45.16 -36.49 48.86
CA ARG A 795 -44.75 -35.19 48.29
C ARG A 795 -43.28 -34.94 48.55
N LEU A 796 -42.66 -34.06 47.76
CA LEU A 796 -41.34 -33.53 48.08
C LEU A 796 -41.35 -32.82 49.42
N HIS A 797 -40.23 -32.89 50.14
CA HIS A 797 -40.03 -32.20 51.41
C HIS A 797 -40.17 -30.68 51.23
N ASP A 798 -40.72 -29.98 52.22
CA ASP A 798 -41.07 -28.54 52.10
C ASP A 798 -39.86 -27.64 51.78
N ALA A 799 -38.67 -28.04 52.25
CA ALA A 799 -37.40 -27.40 51.93
C ALA A 799 -36.85 -27.65 50.49
N ILE A 800 -37.55 -28.40 49.64
CA ILE A 800 -37.17 -28.62 48.23
C ILE A 800 -38.06 -27.76 47.33
N PRO A 801 -37.47 -26.87 46.50
CA PRO A 801 -38.24 -26.06 45.58
C PRO A 801 -38.80 -26.92 44.44
N TRP A 802 -40.11 -27.13 44.43
CA TRP A 802 -40.78 -27.94 43.40
C TRP A 802 -41.57 -27.09 42.40
N ARG A 803 -42.06 -25.91 42.81
CA ARG A 803 -42.89 -25.05 41.96
C ARG A 803 -42.05 -24.45 40.84
N MET A 804 -42.48 -24.63 39.60
CA MET A 804 -41.91 -23.95 38.45
C MET A 804 -42.25 -22.47 38.50
N VAL A 805 -41.24 -21.64 38.80
CA VAL A 805 -41.35 -20.20 38.62
C VAL A 805 -40.91 -19.91 37.19
N LEU A 806 -41.88 -19.66 36.30
CA LEU A 806 -41.58 -19.02 35.02
C LEU A 806 -40.99 -17.65 35.36
N ARG A 807 -39.66 -17.52 35.27
CA ARG A 807 -39.05 -16.19 35.29
C ARG A 807 -39.70 -15.43 34.14
N ARG A 808 -40.63 -14.51 34.44
CA ARG A 808 -40.94 -13.42 33.53
C ARG A 808 -39.59 -12.80 33.24
N ASN A 809 -39.11 -12.93 32.01
CA ASN A 809 -37.90 -12.24 31.61
C ASN A 809 -38.06 -10.78 32.09
N PRO A 810 -37.04 -10.14 32.69
CA PRO A 810 -37.02 -8.69 32.69
C PRO A 810 -37.37 -8.24 31.27
N PRO A 811 -38.18 -7.18 31.08
CA PRO A 811 -38.63 -6.78 29.76
C PRO A 811 -37.41 -6.82 28.86
N ALA A 812 -37.48 -7.67 27.83
CA ALA A 812 -36.45 -7.66 26.80
C ALA A 812 -36.31 -6.18 26.46
N LEU A 813 -35.11 -5.62 26.64
CA LEU A 813 -34.78 -4.38 25.96
C LEU A 813 -35.32 -4.57 24.55
N PRO A 814 -36.19 -3.64 24.07
CA PRO A 814 -36.95 -3.85 22.85
C PRO A 814 -35.98 -4.44 21.85
N PRO A 815 -36.33 -5.51 21.12
CA PRO A 815 -35.51 -5.95 20.02
C PRO A 815 -35.37 -4.69 19.18
N GLN A 816 -34.19 -4.06 19.23
CA GLN A 816 -33.83 -3.14 18.17
C GLN A 816 -34.05 -4.02 16.96
N LYS A 817 -35.03 -3.60 16.12
CA LYS A 817 -35.32 -4.26 14.85
C LYS A 817 -33.98 -4.74 14.36
N ARG A 818 -33.83 -6.06 14.09
CA ARG A 818 -32.75 -6.48 13.21
C ARG A 818 -32.82 -5.44 12.09
N PRO A 819 -31.78 -4.60 11.89
CA PRO A 819 -31.66 -3.99 10.59
C PRO A 819 -31.81 -5.20 9.69
N GLU A 820 -32.79 -5.15 8.78
CA GLU A 820 -32.79 -6.09 7.67
C GLU A 820 -31.31 -6.19 7.28
N GLU A 821 -30.77 -7.41 7.29
CA GLU A 821 -29.48 -7.63 6.68
C GLU A 821 -29.73 -7.17 5.24
N GLU A 822 -29.50 -5.88 4.98
CA GLU A 822 -29.02 -5.42 3.71
C GLU A 822 -27.96 -6.46 3.41
N VAL A 823 -28.25 -7.26 2.39
CA VAL A 823 -27.20 -7.95 1.68
C VAL A 823 -26.20 -6.84 1.45
N ILE A 824 -25.16 -6.79 2.29
CA ILE A 824 -24.04 -5.90 2.08
C ILE A 824 -23.44 -6.53 0.84
N ILE A 825 -23.93 -6.09 -0.32
CA ILE A 825 -23.22 -6.17 -1.57
C ILE A 825 -21.91 -5.53 -1.17
N GLN A 826 -20.89 -6.37 -1.01
CA GLN A 826 -19.54 -5.92 -0.74
C GLN A 826 -19.33 -4.78 -1.72
N PRO A 827 -19.17 -3.52 -1.27
CA PRO A 827 -18.73 -2.49 -2.17
C PRO A 827 -17.45 -3.08 -2.76
N TYR A 828 -17.40 -3.15 -4.09
CA TYR A 828 -16.16 -3.43 -4.82
C TYR A 828 -15.09 -2.65 -4.07
N GLU A 829 -14.03 -3.35 -3.62
CA GLU A 829 -12.88 -2.69 -3.05
C GLU A 829 -12.63 -1.47 -3.92
N ASP A 830 -12.76 -0.27 -3.34
CA ASP A 830 -12.33 0.96 -3.97
C ASP A 830 -10.79 0.90 -3.90
N VAL A 831 -10.24 -0.07 -4.63
CA VAL A 831 -8.91 -0.05 -5.18
C VAL A 831 -8.84 1.34 -5.74
N GLN A 832 -7.95 2.17 -5.18
CA GLN A 832 -7.61 3.48 -5.73
C GLN A 832 -7.79 3.36 -7.23
N ALA A 833 -8.83 4.02 -7.77
CA ALA A 833 -9.23 3.82 -9.15
C ALA A 833 -7.96 3.93 -9.96
N VAL A 834 -7.55 2.78 -10.47
CA VAL A 834 -6.57 2.71 -11.51
C VAL A 834 -7.28 3.47 -12.62
N ASP A 835 -6.66 4.53 -13.13
CA ASP A 835 -6.95 4.91 -14.51
C ASP A 835 -6.63 3.67 -15.34
N GLU A 836 -7.64 2.80 -15.49
CA GLU A 836 -7.65 1.60 -16.30
C GLU A 836 -7.65 2.06 -17.76
N ALA A 837 -6.48 2.50 -18.21
CA ALA A 837 -6.27 2.84 -19.60
C ALA A 837 -4.86 2.48 -20.07
N TYR A 838 -4.23 1.41 -19.55
CA TYR A 838 -3.12 0.77 -20.26
C TYR A 838 -3.13 -0.74 -20.04
N GLN A 839 -3.69 -1.46 -21.01
CA GLN A 839 -3.57 -2.90 -21.13
C GLN A 839 -2.09 -3.33 -21.25
N HIS A 840 -1.71 -4.21 -20.34
CA HIS A 840 -0.78 -5.33 -20.46
C HIS A 840 0.52 -5.14 -21.27
N THR A 841 1.63 -5.07 -20.55
CA THR A 841 2.77 -5.96 -20.84
C THR A 841 3.12 -6.69 -19.54
N PRO A 842 3.23 -8.03 -19.52
CA PRO A 842 3.60 -8.76 -18.31
C PRO A 842 4.92 -8.21 -17.77
N CYS A 843 4.97 -7.89 -16.48
CA CYS A 843 6.18 -7.48 -15.79
C CYS A 843 7.09 -8.72 -15.66
N THR A 844 7.87 -9.01 -16.69
CA THR A 844 9.06 -9.87 -16.58
C THR A 844 10.06 -9.14 -15.69
N SER A 845 10.57 -9.82 -14.67
CA SER A 845 11.60 -9.35 -13.73
C SER A 845 12.60 -8.43 -14.44
N ARG A 846 12.60 -7.13 -14.13
CA ARG A 846 13.56 -6.19 -14.73
C ARG A 846 14.96 -6.56 -14.23
N SER A 847 15.86 -6.85 -15.15
CA SER A 847 17.30 -6.93 -14.85
C SER A 847 17.74 -5.62 -14.17
N LYS A 848 18.67 -5.66 -13.21
CA LYS A 848 19.28 -4.46 -12.62
C LYS A 848 20.02 -3.70 -13.74
N PHE A 849 19.57 -2.50 -14.10
CA PHE A 849 20.16 -1.74 -15.22
C PHE A 849 20.95 -0.53 -14.72
N LEU A 850 22.18 -0.37 -15.20
CA LEU A 850 22.94 0.87 -15.03
C LEU A 850 22.39 1.95 -15.98
N PRO A 851 22.19 3.20 -15.51
CA PRO A 851 21.69 4.29 -16.33
C PRO A 851 22.67 4.66 -17.47
N ASP A 852 22.13 5.10 -18.61
CA ASP A 852 22.87 5.48 -19.82
C ASP A 852 23.89 6.61 -19.60
N THR A 853 23.76 7.37 -18.50
CA THR A 853 24.59 8.55 -18.19
C THR A 853 25.98 8.21 -17.65
N LYS A 854 26.28 6.93 -17.33
CA LYS A 854 27.57 6.53 -16.75
C LYS A 854 28.61 6.12 -17.79
N ARG A 855 29.72 6.86 -17.82
CA ARG A 855 31.03 6.41 -18.36
C ARG A 855 31.77 5.52 -17.34
N THR A 856 31.13 4.53 -16.74
CA THR A 856 31.90 3.52 -15.98
C THR A 856 32.67 2.65 -16.97
N VAL A 857 33.96 2.45 -16.72
CA VAL A 857 34.81 1.54 -17.49
C VAL A 857 34.15 0.16 -17.51
N TRP A 858 33.99 -0.41 -18.69
CA TRP A 858 33.47 -1.77 -18.83
C TRP A 858 34.47 -2.73 -18.19
N SER A 859 34.02 -3.56 -17.25
CA SER A 859 34.90 -4.54 -16.62
C SER A 859 35.31 -5.60 -17.64
N SER A 860 36.46 -6.25 -17.44
CA SER A 860 36.95 -7.32 -18.33
C SER A 860 35.94 -8.46 -18.47
N MET A 861 35.20 -8.75 -17.41
CA MET A 861 34.13 -9.74 -17.39
C MET A 861 32.87 -9.27 -18.12
N GLU A 862 32.48 -8.00 -17.97
CA GLU A 862 31.35 -7.42 -18.71
C GLU A 862 31.64 -7.36 -20.22
N MET A 863 32.90 -7.06 -20.59
CA MET A 863 33.39 -7.06 -21.96
C MET A 863 33.29 -8.44 -22.63
N SER A 864 33.56 -9.52 -21.89
CA SER A 864 33.49 -10.88 -22.45
C SER A 864 32.05 -11.35 -22.71
N PHE A 865 31.05 -10.63 -22.20
CA PHE A 865 29.63 -10.91 -22.47
C PHE A 865 29.11 -10.21 -23.73
N VAL A 866 29.89 -9.30 -24.32
CA VAL A 866 29.52 -8.63 -25.57
C VAL A 866 29.73 -9.59 -26.74
N ASN A 867 28.65 -10.03 -27.37
CA ASN A 867 28.74 -10.84 -28.58
C ASN A 867 29.21 -9.97 -29.76
N LEU A 868 30.36 -10.29 -30.34
CA LEU A 868 30.98 -9.55 -31.45
C LEU A 868 30.66 -10.14 -32.83
N ASP A 869 29.96 -11.27 -32.91
CA ASP A 869 29.54 -11.87 -34.17
C ASP A 869 28.61 -10.91 -34.93
N THR A 870 28.98 -10.53 -36.16
CA THR A 870 28.25 -9.57 -36.98
C THR A 870 26.99 -10.15 -37.62
N GLU A 871 26.86 -11.48 -37.66
CA GLU A 871 25.66 -12.17 -38.16
C GLU A 871 24.53 -12.22 -37.11
N THR A 872 24.88 -12.12 -35.82
CA THR A 872 23.89 -12.10 -34.73
C THR A 872 23.19 -10.72 -34.67
N SER A 873 21.84 -10.71 -34.67
CA SER A 873 21.08 -9.46 -34.61
C SER A 873 21.38 -8.65 -33.32
N MET A 874 21.21 -7.32 -33.37
CA MET A 874 21.38 -6.46 -32.19
C MET A 874 20.46 -6.87 -31.03
N GLU A 875 19.25 -7.32 -31.37
CA GLU A 875 18.25 -7.79 -30.41
C GLU A 875 18.70 -9.06 -29.69
N GLU A 876 19.25 -10.04 -30.43
CA GLU A 876 19.69 -11.33 -29.88
C GLU A 876 20.98 -11.20 -29.08
N ALA A 877 21.96 -10.47 -29.60
CA ALA A 877 23.20 -10.22 -28.87
C ALA A 877 22.96 -9.48 -27.55
N TYR A 878 22.01 -8.53 -27.53
CA TYR A 878 21.66 -7.84 -26.30
C TYR A 878 20.92 -8.75 -25.31
N ARG A 879 20.06 -9.65 -25.81
CA ARG A 879 19.37 -10.64 -24.96
C ARG A 879 20.36 -11.62 -24.32
N ASP A 880 21.31 -12.13 -25.10
CA ASP A 880 22.38 -12.99 -24.61
C ASP A 880 23.26 -12.28 -23.56
N TYR A 881 23.61 -11.02 -23.81
CA TYR A 881 24.31 -10.16 -22.84
C TYR A 881 23.51 -10.03 -21.52
N LEU A 882 22.20 -9.78 -21.59
CA LEU A 882 21.36 -9.67 -20.40
C LEU A 882 21.31 -10.96 -19.59
N ASP A 883 21.20 -12.10 -20.26
CA ASP A 883 21.18 -13.41 -19.59
C ASP A 883 22.54 -13.72 -18.94
N LYS A 884 23.65 -13.38 -19.59
CA LYS A 884 25.00 -13.53 -19.03
C LYS A 884 25.21 -12.62 -17.81
N CYS A 885 24.81 -11.36 -17.88
CA CYS A 885 24.83 -10.44 -16.74
C CYS A 885 23.98 -10.96 -15.57
N LYS A 886 22.78 -11.47 -15.86
CA LYS A 886 21.88 -12.04 -14.87
C LYS A 886 22.47 -13.27 -14.18
N ARG A 887 23.12 -14.17 -14.93
CA ARG A 887 23.79 -15.37 -14.37
C ARG A 887 25.01 -15.02 -13.53
N ALA A 888 25.71 -13.95 -13.88
CA ALA A 888 26.88 -13.45 -13.16
C ALA A 888 26.53 -12.51 -11.99
N ASP A 889 25.24 -12.25 -11.74
CA ASP A 889 24.73 -11.28 -10.77
C ASP A 889 25.41 -9.89 -10.87
N ILE A 890 25.66 -9.44 -12.10
CA ILE A 890 26.17 -8.09 -12.36
C ILE A 890 25.11 -7.20 -13.01
N PRO A 891 25.09 -5.89 -12.71
CA PRO A 891 24.20 -4.94 -13.37
C PRO A 891 24.43 -4.92 -14.89
N ALA A 892 23.36 -4.97 -15.67
CA ALA A 892 23.44 -4.89 -17.12
C ALA A 892 23.41 -3.43 -17.61
N ARG A 893 24.04 -3.15 -18.75
CA ARG A 893 23.87 -1.87 -19.47
C ARG A 893 22.55 -1.83 -20.21
N THR A 894 22.08 -0.61 -20.47
CA THR A 894 20.99 -0.36 -21.42
C THR A 894 21.34 -0.86 -22.82
N LYS A 895 20.30 -1.05 -23.67
CA LYS A 895 20.48 -1.45 -25.07
C LYS A 895 21.34 -0.44 -25.84
N THR A 896 21.20 0.85 -25.53
CA THR A 896 21.93 1.95 -26.19
C THR A 896 23.42 1.88 -25.88
N SER A 897 23.77 1.77 -24.60
CA SER A 897 25.16 1.65 -24.13
C SER A 897 25.83 0.38 -24.65
N PHE A 898 25.10 -0.75 -24.63
CA PHE A 898 25.54 -2.00 -25.23
C PHE A 898 25.79 -1.87 -26.73
N ARG A 899 24.85 -1.27 -27.47
CA ARG A 899 24.97 -1.03 -28.92
C ARG A 899 26.21 -0.22 -29.26
N PHE A 900 26.45 0.88 -28.52
CA PHE A 900 27.62 1.72 -28.75
C PHE A 900 28.92 0.96 -28.49
N LYS A 901 28.97 0.16 -27.41
CA LYS A 901 30.16 -0.61 -27.08
C LYS A 901 30.43 -1.75 -28.05
N ARG A 902 29.40 -2.53 -28.40
CA ARG A 902 29.50 -3.61 -29.40
C ARG A 902 30.01 -3.06 -30.72
N LYS A 903 29.42 -1.95 -31.19
CA LYS A 903 29.86 -1.27 -32.42
C LYS A 903 31.33 -0.88 -32.36
N LYS A 904 31.77 -0.27 -31.25
CA LYS A 904 33.17 0.11 -31.07
C LYS A 904 34.12 -1.09 -31.08
N MET A 905 33.75 -2.17 -30.40
CA MET A 905 34.59 -3.38 -30.34
C MET A 905 34.65 -4.13 -31.67
N THR A 906 33.58 -4.11 -32.47
CA THR A 906 33.59 -4.66 -33.83
C THR A 906 34.27 -3.77 -34.88
N GLU A 907 34.58 -2.52 -34.52
CA GLU A 907 35.36 -1.60 -35.37
C GLU A 907 36.86 -1.59 -34.99
N ASP A 908 37.21 -2.08 -33.80
CA ASP A 908 38.58 -2.18 -33.27
C ASP A 908 39.19 -3.60 -33.46
N ASP A 909 38.40 -4.62 -33.85
CA ASP A 909 38.79 -5.97 -34.31
C ASP A 909 38.72 -6.05 -35.85
#